data_AF-A0A5N0E5C1-F1
#
_entry.id   AF-A0A5N0E5C1-F1
#
_cell.length_a   1.000
_cell.length_b   1.000
_cell.length_c   1.000
_cell.angle_alpha   90.00
_cell.angle_beta   90.00
_cell.angle_gamma   90.00
#
_symmetry.space_group_name_H-M   'P 1'
#
loop_
_entity.id
_entity.type
_entity.pdbx_description
1 polymer ?
#
loop_
_entity_poly.entity_id
_entity_poly.type
_entity_poly.pdbx_seq_one_letter_code
_entity_poly.pdbx_strand_id
1 'polypeptide(L)'
;MSVFLYRWGKFAFRRKWIVLPLWLVFLGVLGTAGGLLSKPMSDEFSMPSLPSERATQILDKQFPGMSDQFGIDAVSGAYVIKAPDGTKLTDKRNSDAVDALIADLKTLTVEDGKRKLVSEKEAAALKNPVELTKTMGCLTDADPSKCSGAPLNVLSKDAPATVAVLSVPFDIASAMDITDEERRAAYDVAAPARAQGLTVEVGGAIEQKQEQPSGHAEMIGMSVALVVMVIAFGAIVAAFVPIITAIVGLGAAMMVISLSTSIIEVPSFTTFLASMIGIALSIDYALFIVSRYKHELRVAASPEEAAGISVGTAGSAVVFAGLTVIVALSALSIVGVNFLTFMGLGGAVAAMFAVITAITLMPALLGAFGRFLFKPKLPLVARHDPEDDTSVTNGMRVARLIGKRPWIALVMAVAALAVLATPALNLQLGLPGEDSFPTESTVRQAYDIRTAGFGEGRNGILTVAADLERVPEGEREAAVTALRDRLAAFPEMDYVTTPQFSSNKLGVMLNGVPRSGPNNQATKDLVRDARAAEAELTERYGIEYGITGTTAIYADMDHVLLGKIVPYLAIVAGAAFVLLILVFRSILVPFTAALGFLLSMAATFGATVLIFQEGTFGLIADPQPIVSFLPIMLIGLVFGLAMDYQVFLVTRMREEYVHGKSPTDAMISGYHHGARVVTSAAIIMISVFGSFLLEQDVTAKSMGFALACGVAIDAFVVRMVLVPALLVIMGKGAWWMPKWLDRILPDIDVEGAKLRELRQPEPVVAEPEPILAHLNGNGVQQDVPAAVASGRTIGGSIRRDSGQPVPDAVLTLIDQRGHQVSRATGDSGGSYVIEPPASGNYVLIVSASGHQPAAVQVLAVDGAQHVDITLDGSGELSGVVRTAAREPVAGASVTVTDLRGAVVGAAVTSSDGAYACKGVLAGTYTLVAVAARMRPTATTLTVPDGGRFRFDVELAPMAMLWGTVRADGRPVHNARITVVDWSGAPVGTTHTDADGRYTVADLPEGEYTVVARGYPLVTGQVTITGNQVDHDIRLSFGADEYADLS
;
A
#
# COMPACT_ATOMS: atom_id res chain seq x y z
N MET A 1 -1.75 -18.80 -20.28
CA MET A 1 -2.40 -18.52 -18.97
C MET A 1 -3.81 -19.09 -18.91
N SER A 2 -4.69 -18.72 -19.84
CA SER A 2 -6.05 -19.26 -20.02
C SER A 2 -6.17 -20.79 -19.83
N VAL A 3 -5.30 -21.57 -20.47
CA VAL A 3 -5.28 -23.06 -20.36
C VAL A 3 -4.97 -23.55 -18.94
N PHE A 4 -4.05 -22.88 -18.23
CA PHE A 4 -3.73 -23.22 -16.84
C PHE A 4 -4.93 -22.92 -15.92
N LEU A 5 -5.50 -21.73 -16.04
CA LEU A 5 -6.67 -21.31 -15.27
C LEU A 5 -7.91 -22.18 -15.58
N TYR A 6 -8.08 -22.63 -16.82
CA TYR A 6 -9.10 -23.61 -17.19
C TYR A 6 -8.93 -24.93 -16.42
N ARG A 7 -7.72 -25.50 -16.43
CA ARG A 7 -7.42 -26.74 -15.69
C ARG A 7 -7.62 -26.55 -14.19
N TRP A 8 -7.23 -25.39 -13.67
CA TRP A 8 -7.38 -25.03 -12.28
C TRP A 8 -8.85 -24.88 -11.86
N GLY A 9 -9.67 -24.20 -12.68
CA GLY A 9 -11.11 -24.06 -12.46
C GLY A 9 -11.82 -25.41 -12.42
N LYS A 10 -11.50 -26.33 -13.36
CA LYS A 10 -12.03 -27.71 -13.32
C LYS A 10 -11.58 -28.46 -12.07
N PHE A 11 -10.31 -28.33 -11.70
CA PHE A 11 -9.78 -28.96 -10.50
C PHE A 11 -10.53 -28.49 -9.25
N ALA A 12 -10.69 -27.18 -9.06
CA ALA A 12 -11.38 -26.60 -7.91
C ALA A 12 -12.86 -27.00 -7.85
N PHE A 13 -13.55 -26.99 -9.00
CA PHE A 13 -14.95 -27.43 -9.09
C PHE A 13 -15.12 -28.91 -8.74
N ARG A 14 -14.24 -29.77 -9.25
CA ARG A 14 -14.30 -31.23 -9.06
C ARG A 14 -13.87 -31.64 -7.65
N ARG A 15 -12.80 -31.05 -7.13
CA ARG A 15 -12.21 -31.32 -5.80
C ARG A 15 -12.70 -30.33 -4.74
N LYS A 16 -13.91 -29.79 -4.88
CA LYS A 16 -14.52 -28.83 -3.93
C LYS A 16 -14.44 -29.25 -2.45
N TRP A 17 -14.58 -30.55 -2.16
CA TRP A 17 -14.51 -31.10 -0.79
C TRP A 17 -13.08 -31.17 -0.23
N ILE A 18 -12.07 -30.87 -1.03
CA ILE A 18 -10.69 -30.64 -0.58
C ILE A 18 -10.43 -29.13 -0.47
N VAL A 19 -10.86 -28.36 -1.48
CA VAL A 19 -10.61 -26.91 -1.54
C VAL A 19 -11.32 -26.16 -0.41
N LEU A 20 -12.58 -26.48 -0.12
CA LEU A 20 -13.34 -25.80 0.94
C LEU A 20 -12.74 -26.02 2.34
N PRO A 21 -12.43 -27.27 2.77
CA PRO A 21 -11.73 -27.47 4.04
C PRO A 21 -10.33 -26.87 4.07
N LEU A 22 -9.59 -26.87 2.96
CA LEU A 22 -8.27 -26.25 2.92
C LEU A 22 -8.34 -24.75 3.22
N TRP A 23 -9.34 -24.05 2.68
CA TRP A 23 -9.60 -22.64 3.02
C TRP A 23 -9.97 -22.46 4.49
N LEU A 24 -10.80 -23.33 5.05
CA LEU A 24 -11.14 -23.28 6.49
C LEU A 24 -9.92 -23.51 7.38
N VAL A 25 -9.06 -24.47 7.03
CA VAL A 25 -7.80 -24.71 7.74
C VAL A 25 -6.86 -23.53 7.61
N PHE A 26 -6.73 -22.95 6.41
CA PHE A 26 -5.90 -21.78 6.18
C PHE A 26 -6.36 -20.58 7.01
N LEU A 27 -7.67 -20.28 7.03
CA LEU A 27 -8.24 -19.25 7.89
C LEU A 27 -8.06 -19.57 9.38
N GLY A 28 -8.20 -20.84 9.78
CA GLY A 28 -7.97 -21.27 11.15
C GLY A 28 -6.53 -21.04 11.59
N VAL A 29 -5.55 -21.38 10.75
CA VAL A 29 -4.12 -21.15 11.01
C VAL A 29 -3.78 -19.66 11.06
N LEU A 30 -4.30 -18.87 10.10
CA LEU A 30 -4.08 -17.42 10.11
C LEU A 30 -4.74 -16.75 11.30
N GLY A 31 -5.95 -17.15 11.67
CA GLY A 31 -6.68 -16.60 12.80
C GLY A 31 -6.01 -16.92 14.14
N THR A 32 -5.51 -18.15 14.32
CA THR A 32 -4.76 -18.52 15.53
C THR A 32 -3.40 -17.83 15.60
N ALA A 33 -2.66 -17.77 14.48
CA ALA A 33 -1.39 -17.07 14.42
C ALA A 33 -1.57 -15.56 14.67
N GLY A 34 -2.56 -14.94 14.03
CA GLY A 34 -2.91 -13.53 14.23
C GLY A 34 -3.25 -13.26 15.69
N GLY A 35 -4.20 -13.99 16.27
CA GLY A 35 -4.60 -13.78 17.67
C GLY A 35 -3.51 -14.01 18.72
N LEU A 36 -2.47 -14.80 18.41
CA LEU A 36 -1.35 -15.07 19.31
C LEU A 36 -0.15 -14.12 19.11
N LEU A 37 0.05 -13.59 17.90
CA LEU A 37 1.27 -12.87 17.52
C LEU A 37 1.03 -11.39 17.18
N SER A 38 -0.21 -10.98 16.86
CA SER A 38 -0.51 -9.61 16.46
C SER A 38 -0.27 -8.64 17.60
N LYS A 39 0.43 -7.55 17.31
CA LYS A 39 0.57 -6.37 18.18
C LYS A 39 -0.49 -5.32 17.85
N PRO A 40 -0.77 -4.37 18.76
CA PRO A 40 -1.59 -3.20 18.47
C PRO A 40 -1.05 -2.43 17.25
N MET A 41 -1.96 -1.88 16.45
CA MET A 41 -1.62 -1.00 15.32
C MET A 41 -1.14 0.35 15.86
N SER A 42 -0.32 1.08 15.10
CA SER A 42 0.31 2.35 15.51
C SER A 42 -0.01 3.45 14.51
N ASP A 43 -0.56 4.57 14.97
CA ASP A 43 -0.97 5.70 14.11
C ASP A 43 0.06 6.84 14.17
N GLU A 44 1.33 6.47 14.28
CA GLU A 44 2.43 7.42 14.31
C GLU A 44 2.66 7.99 12.90
N PHE A 45 2.29 9.25 12.71
CA PHE A 45 2.57 10.00 11.50
C PHE A 45 4.01 10.54 11.54
N SER A 46 5.01 9.67 11.41
CA SER A 46 6.40 10.11 11.26
C SER A 46 6.75 10.26 9.78
N MET A 47 7.08 11.50 9.38
CA MET A 47 7.77 11.80 8.13
C MET A 47 9.13 12.38 8.47
N PRO A 48 10.23 11.62 8.29
CA PRO A 48 11.55 12.17 8.50
C PRO A 48 11.80 13.31 7.51
N SER A 49 12.56 14.33 7.95
CA SER A 49 13.00 15.50 7.18
C SER A 49 11.91 16.54 6.84
N LEU A 50 10.83 16.63 7.60
CA LEU A 50 9.90 17.76 7.45
C LEU A 50 10.56 19.07 7.89
N PRO A 51 10.31 20.21 7.22
CA PRO A 51 10.79 21.52 7.69
C PRO A 51 10.38 21.84 9.14
N SER A 52 9.20 21.41 9.58
CA SER A 52 8.75 21.54 10.97
C SER A 52 9.58 20.73 11.98
N GLU A 53 10.23 19.65 11.55
CA GLU A 53 11.09 18.81 12.40
C GLU A 53 12.35 19.56 12.85
N ARG A 54 12.83 20.53 12.07
CA ARG A 54 13.97 21.36 12.48
C ARG A 54 13.65 22.15 13.75
N ALA A 55 12.41 22.64 13.89
CA ALA A 55 12.02 23.35 15.10
C ALA A 55 11.98 22.41 16.30
N THR A 56 11.51 21.16 16.14
CA THR A 56 11.54 20.17 17.22
C THR A 56 12.97 19.79 17.59
N GLN A 57 13.89 19.66 16.64
CA GLN A 57 15.32 19.43 16.91
C GLN A 57 15.96 20.60 17.68
N ILE A 58 15.61 21.86 17.35
CA ILE A 58 16.07 23.04 18.10
C ILE A 58 15.49 23.04 19.52
N LEU A 59 14.21 22.68 19.67
CA LEU A 59 13.56 22.54 20.98
C LEU A 59 14.20 21.44 21.81
N ASP A 60 14.46 20.27 21.24
CA ASP A 60 15.16 19.16 21.92
C ASP A 60 16.53 19.57 22.44
N LYS A 61 17.27 20.31 21.60
CA LYS A 61 18.63 20.76 21.88
C LYS A 61 18.68 21.87 22.93
N GLN A 62 17.85 22.91 22.79
CA GLN A 62 17.95 24.14 23.58
C GLN A 62 16.92 24.22 24.73
N PHE A 63 15.85 23.42 24.68
CA PHE A 63 14.77 23.36 25.67
C PHE A 63 14.43 21.89 26.03
N PRO A 64 15.31 21.17 26.75
CA PRO A 64 15.12 19.74 27.01
C PRO A 64 13.76 19.42 27.65
N GLY A 65 13.02 18.48 27.06
CA GLY A 65 11.69 18.05 27.51
C GLY A 65 10.51 18.95 27.08
N MET A 66 10.75 20.06 26.37
CA MET A 66 9.67 20.86 25.79
C MET A 66 9.09 20.24 24.53
N SER A 67 9.89 19.51 23.77
CA SER A 67 9.46 18.73 22.60
C SER A 67 8.44 17.65 22.95
N ASP A 68 8.52 17.06 24.15
CA ASP A 68 7.56 16.05 24.65
C ASP A 68 6.13 16.62 24.73
N GLN A 69 5.97 17.92 24.96
CA GLN A 69 4.64 18.59 24.94
C GLN A 69 4.06 18.72 23.52
N PHE A 70 4.91 18.63 22.50
CA PHE A 70 4.54 18.64 21.09
C PHE A 70 4.55 17.22 20.48
N GLY A 71 4.95 16.22 21.26
CA GLY A 71 4.92 14.81 20.87
C GLY A 71 3.49 14.31 20.75
N ILE A 72 3.22 13.52 19.72
CA ILE A 72 1.88 12.97 19.42
C ILE A 72 1.39 12.04 20.54
N ASP A 73 2.30 11.49 21.34
CA ASP A 73 2.00 10.54 22.43
C ASP A 73 1.50 11.19 23.72
N ALA A 74 1.66 12.51 23.89
CA ALA A 74 1.24 13.20 25.11
C ALA A 74 -0.30 13.31 25.18
N VAL A 75 -0.92 12.49 26.03
CA VAL A 75 -2.37 12.54 26.24
C VAL A 75 -2.73 13.77 27.07
N SER A 76 -3.46 14.70 26.46
CA SER A 76 -3.94 15.91 27.13
C SER A 76 -5.40 16.20 26.79
N GLY A 77 -6.08 16.89 27.69
CA GLY A 77 -7.42 17.46 27.50
C GLY A 77 -7.37 18.98 27.51
N ALA A 78 -8.04 19.60 26.55
CA ALA A 78 -8.22 21.05 26.50
C ALA A 78 -9.62 21.42 26.98
N TYR A 79 -9.75 21.82 28.25
CA TYR A 79 -11.03 22.28 28.81
C TYR A 79 -11.26 23.73 28.39
N VAL A 80 -12.21 23.94 27.51
CA VAL A 80 -12.64 25.26 27.05
C VAL A 80 -13.87 25.67 27.85
N ILE A 81 -13.70 26.71 28.65
CA ILE A 81 -14.67 27.19 29.63
C ILE A 81 -15.23 28.52 29.13
N LYS A 82 -16.55 28.61 29.00
CA LYS A 82 -17.27 29.85 28.67
C LYS A 82 -18.18 30.26 29.83
N ALA A 83 -18.13 31.53 30.19
CA ALA A 83 -19.02 32.14 31.17
C ALA A 83 -20.47 32.22 30.64
N PRO A 84 -21.48 32.15 31.52
CA PRO A 84 -22.87 32.41 31.15
C PRO A 84 -23.01 33.78 30.47
N ASP A 85 -23.91 33.86 29.49
CA ASP A 85 -24.10 35.07 28.68
C ASP A 85 -24.32 36.32 29.57
N GLY A 86 -23.57 37.38 29.29
CA GLY A 86 -23.60 38.63 30.06
C GLY A 86 -22.74 38.65 31.34
N THR A 87 -22.06 37.55 31.70
CA THR A 87 -21.14 37.46 32.83
C THR A 87 -19.70 37.22 32.39
N LYS A 88 -18.72 37.38 33.29
CA LYS A 88 -17.30 37.14 33.02
C LYS A 88 -16.76 36.01 33.89
N LEU A 89 -15.70 35.34 33.44
CA LEU A 89 -15.00 34.36 34.27
C LEU A 89 -14.26 35.02 35.45
N THR A 90 -14.00 36.32 35.37
CA THR A 90 -13.47 37.12 36.48
C THR A 90 -14.47 37.37 37.61
N ASP A 91 -15.77 37.14 37.37
CA ASP A 91 -16.79 37.30 38.40
C ASP A 91 -16.61 36.21 39.46
N LYS A 92 -16.70 36.59 40.74
CA LYS A 92 -16.37 35.70 41.87
C LYS A 92 -17.08 34.33 41.77
N ARG A 93 -18.38 34.33 41.47
CA ARG A 93 -19.15 33.08 41.31
C ARG A 93 -18.58 32.15 40.24
N ASN A 94 -18.19 32.71 39.09
CA ASN A 94 -17.66 31.92 37.97
C ASN A 94 -16.21 31.48 38.25
N SER A 95 -15.39 32.35 38.85
CA SER A 95 -14.03 32.00 39.28
C SER A 95 -14.03 30.87 40.32
N ASP A 96 -14.92 30.94 41.32
CA ASP A 96 -15.06 29.91 42.36
C ASP A 96 -15.49 28.55 41.73
N ALA A 97 -16.33 28.59 40.69
CA ALA A 97 -16.73 27.40 39.94
C ALA A 97 -15.56 26.78 39.13
N VAL A 98 -14.69 27.62 38.57
CA VAL A 98 -13.45 27.18 37.89
C VAL A 98 -12.45 26.59 38.89
N ASP A 99 -12.32 27.17 40.09
CA ASP A 99 -11.47 26.63 41.15
C ASP A 99 -11.96 25.25 41.62
N ALA A 100 -13.28 25.07 41.74
CA ALA A 100 -13.88 23.77 42.04
C ALA A 100 -13.58 22.73 40.94
N LEU A 101 -13.75 23.10 39.66
CA LEU A 101 -13.40 22.22 38.54
C LEU A 101 -11.92 21.78 38.59
N ILE A 102 -11.02 22.71 38.87
CA ILE A 102 -9.58 22.41 38.98
C ILE A 102 -9.30 21.49 40.16
N ALA A 103 -9.97 21.68 41.30
CA ALA A 103 -9.83 20.79 42.44
C ALA A 103 -10.29 19.37 42.10
N ASP A 104 -11.42 19.23 41.41
CA ASP A 104 -11.94 17.93 40.97
C ASP A 104 -10.97 17.24 40.00
N LEU A 105 -10.44 17.98 39.01
CA LEU A 105 -9.43 17.49 38.05
C LEU A 105 -8.16 16.97 38.73
N LYS A 106 -7.66 17.66 39.76
CA LYS A 106 -6.47 17.23 40.53
C LYS A 106 -6.68 15.91 41.27
N THR A 107 -7.92 15.56 41.55
CA THR A 107 -8.30 14.33 42.27
C THR A 107 -8.97 13.30 41.37
N LEU A 108 -8.94 13.50 40.04
CA LEU A 108 -9.64 12.63 39.11
C LEU A 108 -9.08 11.21 39.14
N THR A 109 -9.95 10.25 39.43
CA THR A 109 -9.62 8.82 39.52
C THR A 109 -10.59 7.96 38.71
N VAL A 110 -10.08 6.84 38.21
CA VAL A 110 -10.81 5.79 37.47
C VAL A 110 -10.62 4.44 38.20
N GLU A 111 -11.34 3.40 37.78
CA GLU A 111 -11.29 2.04 38.36
C GLU A 111 -11.70 2.01 39.84
N ASP A 112 -12.85 2.62 40.16
CA ASP A 112 -13.35 2.76 41.54
C ASP A 112 -12.35 3.43 42.50
N GLY A 113 -11.58 4.41 42.01
CA GLY A 113 -10.68 5.22 42.83
C GLY A 113 -9.25 4.69 42.95
N LYS A 114 -8.88 3.66 42.19
CA LYS A 114 -7.55 3.02 42.29
C LYS A 114 -6.47 3.69 41.45
N ARG A 115 -6.85 4.29 40.32
CA ARG A 115 -5.91 4.92 39.39
C ARG A 115 -6.22 6.41 39.26
N LYS A 116 -5.24 7.27 39.58
CA LYS A 116 -5.31 8.71 39.27
C LYS A 116 -4.99 8.91 37.79
N LEU A 117 -5.73 9.80 37.13
CA LEU A 117 -5.46 10.16 35.74
C LEU A 117 -4.53 11.36 35.58
N VAL A 118 -4.39 12.18 36.63
CA VAL A 118 -3.48 13.33 36.63
C VAL A 118 -2.40 13.05 37.67
N SER A 119 -1.13 13.08 37.26
CA SER A 119 -0.02 12.84 38.19
C SER A 119 0.09 13.97 39.23
N GLU A 120 0.73 13.72 40.37
CA GLU A 120 0.87 14.75 41.41
C GLU A 120 1.64 15.98 40.93
N LYS A 121 2.62 15.78 40.05
CA LYS A 121 3.40 16.84 39.42
C LYS A 121 2.50 17.73 38.54
N GLU A 122 1.65 17.12 37.73
CA GLU A 122 0.75 17.82 36.82
C GLU A 122 -0.39 18.51 37.58
N ALA A 123 -0.95 17.84 38.58
CA ALA A 123 -1.95 18.39 39.48
C ALA A 123 -1.43 19.65 40.20
N ALA A 124 -0.15 19.69 40.57
CA ALA A 124 0.48 20.89 41.13
C ALA A 124 0.63 22.04 40.11
N ALA A 125 0.80 21.72 38.82
CA ALA A 125 0.92 22.69 37.74
C ALA A 125 -0.42 23.31 37.31
N LEU A 126 -1.54 22.62 37.52
CA LEU A 126 -2.89 23.14 37.23
C LEU A 126 -3.23 24.33 38.15
N LYS A 127 -3.43 25.49 37.51
CA LYS A 127 -3.78 26.77 38.15
C LYS A 127 -4.99 27.39 37.45
N ASN A 128 -5.71 28.24 38.17
CA ASN A 128 -6.88 28.94 37.62
C ASN A 128 -6.46 29.84 36.43
N PRO A 129 -7.08 29.69 35.24
CA PRO A 129 -6.82 30.54 34.08
C PRO A 129 -6.94 32.04 34.38
N VAL A 130 -7.89 32.44 35.22
CA VAL A 130 -8.10 33.84 35.63
C VAL A 130 -6.92 34.33 36.48
N GLU A 131 -6.48 33.52 37.44
CA GLU A 131 -5.34 33.85 38.30
C GLU A 131 -4.04 33.89 37.49
N LEU A 132 -3.80 32.91 36.62
CA LEU A 132 -2.65 32.91 35.70
C LEU A 132 -2.62 34.20 34.87
N THR A 133 -3.74 34.55 34.25
CA THR A 133 -3.85 35.78 33.45
C THR A 133 -3.61 37.04 34.30
N LYS A 134 -4.07 37.04 35.56
CA LYS A 134 -3.80 38.12 36.51
C LYS A 134 -2.31 38.23 36.84
N THR A 135 -1.63 37.12 37.09
CA THR A 135 -0.17 37.12 37.39
C THR A 135 0.65 37.57 36.19
N MET A 136 0.17 37.36 34.97
CA MET A 136 0.74 37.92 33.75
C MET A 136 0.50 39.43 33.60
N GLY A 137 -0.28 40.08 34.47
CA GLY A 137 -0.63 41.51 34.38
C GLY A 137 -1.67 41.84 33.30
N CYS A 138 -2.25 40.81 32.69
CA CYS A 138 -3.05 40.91 31.47
C CYS A 138 -4.50 41.34 31.71
N LEU A 139 -4.96 41.39 32.96
CA LEU A 139 -6.26 41.92 33.32
C LEU A 139 -6.29 43.46 33.40
N THR A 140 -5.13 44.08 33.59
CA THR A 140 -4.99 45.53 33.74
C THR A 140 -4.36 46.18 32.52
N ASP A 141 -3.40 45.50 31.89
CA ASP A 141 -2.71 45.95 30.68
C ASP A 141 -2.63 44.79 29.67
N ALA A 142 -3.50 44.81 28.68
CA ALA A 142 -3.69 43.73 27.72
C ALA A 142 -2.77 43.88 26.51
N ASP A 143 -1.47 44.00 26.73
CA ASP A 143 -0.46 44.02 25.65
C ASP A 143 -0.56 42.73 24.83
N PRO A 144 -0.85 42.79 23.52
CA PRO A 144 -0.96 41.62 22.66
C PRO A 144 0.29 40.73 22.69
N SER A 145 1.49 41.30 22.82
CA SER A 145 2.74 40.52 22.83
C SER A 145 2.95 39.70 24.11
N LYS A 146 2.30 40.09 25.22
CA LYS A 146 2.37 39.41 26.51
C LYS A 146 1.14 38.54 26.77
N CYS A 147 -0.03 39.08 26.47
CA CYS A 147 -1.33 38.52 26.85
C CYS A 147 -1.92 37.57 25.81
N SER A 148 -1.27 37.45 24.66
CA SER A 148 -1.49 36.42 23.66
C SER A 148 -1.36 35.00 24.22
N GLY A 149 -0.41 34.78 25.11
CA GLY A 149 -0.24 33.50 25.79
C GLY A 149 -1.25 33.26 26.92
N ALA A 150 -2.09 34.26 27.25
CA ALA A 150 -2.98 34.15 28.39
C ALA A 150 -4.04 33.04 28.15
N PRO A 151 -4.33 32.23 29.18
CA PRO A 151 -5.37 31.21 29.09
C PRO A 151 -6.79 31.80 29.16
N LEU A 152 -6.95 33.10 29.43
CA LEU A 152 -8.22 33.83 29.40
C LEU A 152 -8.23 34.83 28.23
N ASN A 153 -9.36 34.97 27.53
CA ASN A 153 -9.50 35.77 26.32
C ASN A 153 -9.57 37.30 26.58
N VAL A 154 -8.56 37.87 27.21
CA VAL A 154 -8.51 39.31 27.53
C VAL A 154 -8.29 40.21 26.30
N LEU A 155 -7.76 39.66 25.21
CA LEU A 155 -7.53 40.38 23.96
C LEU A 155 -8.77 40.47 23.05
N SER A 156 -9.86 39.77 23.40
CA SER A 156 -11.11 39.83 22.64
C SER A 156 -11.70 41.23 22.69
N LYS A 157 -12.00 41.81 21.52
CA LYS A 157 -12.61 43.13 21.41
C LYS A 157 -14.10 43.11 21.78
N ASP A 158 -14.78 42.01 21.47
CA ASP A 158 -16.23 41.90 21.59
C ASP A 158 -16.66 41.29 22.93
N ALA A 159 -15.92 40.31 23.44
CA ALA A 159 -16.29 39.56 24.64
C ALA A 159 -15.09 39.24 25.55
N PRO A 160 -14.38 40.24 26.09
CA PRO A 160 -13.19 40.01 26.91
C PRO A 160 -13.51 39.30 28.23
N ALA A 161 -12.63 38.38 28.63
CA ALA A 161 -12.70 37.60 29.87
C ALA A 161 -13.96 36.73 30.02
N THR A 162 -14.52 36.27 28.90
CA THR A 162 -15.69 35.38 28.85
C THR A 162 -15.32 33.92 28.56
N VAL A 163 -14.16 33.67 27.95
CA VAL A 163 -13.71 32.32 27.55
C VAL A 163 -12.29 32.07 28.07
N ALA A 164 -12.07 30.89 28.65
CA ALA A 164 -10.76 30.42 29.08
C ALA A 164 -10.46 29.02 28.55
N VAL A 165 -9.18 28.71 28.39
CA VAL A 165 -8.68 27.37 28.04
C VAL A 165 -7.78 26.88 29.15
N LEU A 166 -8.05 25.67 29.63
CA LEU A 166 -7.23 24.96 30.60
C LEU A 166 -6.71 23.66 29.97
N SER A 167 -5.40 23.57 29.79
CA SER A 167 -4.75 22.34 29.31
C SER A 167 -4.45 21.42 30.49
N VAL A 168 -4.94 20.19 30.43
CA VAL A 168 -4.79 19.17 31.47
C VAL A 168 -4.06 17.97 30.87
N PRO A 169 -2.80 17.72 31.26
CA PRO A 169 -2.11 16.49 30.87
C PRO A 169 -2.66 15.30 31.69
N PHE A 170 -2.70 14.12 31.07
CA PHE A 170 -3.14 12.88 31.69
C PHE A 170 -2.01 11.84 31.66
N ASP A 171 -1.89 11.08 32.75
CA ASP A 171 -0.93 9.99 32.94
C ASP A 171 -1.41 8.71 32.21
N ILE A 172 -1.46 8.81 30.89
CA ILE A 172 -1.83 7.76 29.94
C ILE A 172 -0.70 7.66 28.91
N ALA A 173 -0.19 6.45 28.69
CA ALA A 173 1.01 6.22 27.88
C ALA A 173 0.84 6.58 26.40
N SER A 174 -0.38 6.41 25.85
CA SER A 174 -0.70 6.72 24.46
C SER A 174 -2.17 7.05 24.30
N ALA A 175 -2.50 7.86 23.28
CA ALA A 175 -3.88 8.14 22.89
C ALA A 175 -4.68 6.86 22.53
N MET A 176 -4.00 5.80 22.10
CA MET A 176 -4.65 4.51 21.81
C MET A 176 -5.06 3.73 23.06
N ASP A 177 -4.41 3.99 24.19
CA ASP A 177 -4.68 3.30 25.45
C ASP A 177 -5.84 3.95 26.23
N ILE A 178 -6.42 5.05 25.72
CA ILE A 178 -7.53 5.76 26.35
C ILE A 178 -8.78 4.87 26.35
N THR A 179 -9.18 4.44 27.54
CA THR A 179 -10.41 3.67 27.74
C THR A 179 -11.65 4.58 27.67
N ASP A 180 -12.80 3.98 27.33
CA ASP A 180 -14.09 4.70 27.36
C ASP A 180 -14.45 5.19 28.78
N GLU A 181 -13.95 4.53 29.83
CA GLU A 181 -14.14 4.95 31.22
C GLU A 181 -13.32 6.21 31.54
N GLU A 182 -12.03 6.24 31.17
CA GLU A 182 -11.15 7.40 31.34
C GLU A 182 -11.70 8.63 30.61
N ARG A 183 -12.17 8.46 29.37
CA ARG A 183 -12.81 9.54 28.60
C ARG A 183 -14.06 10.08 29.28
N ARG A 184 -14.98 9.18 29.70
CA ARG A 184 -16.18 9.60 30.42
C ARG A 184 -15.85 10.32 31.72
N ALA A 185 -14.89 9.83 32.49
CA ALA A 185 -14.44 10.49 33.71
C ALA A 185 -13.88 11.90 33.43
N ALA A 186 -13.07 12.05 32.38
CA ALA A 186 -12.54 13.35 31.95
C ALA A 186 -13.65 14.32 31.49
N TYR A 187 -14.70 13.83 30.82
CA TYR A 187 -15.83 14.68 30.44
C TYR A 187 -16.76 15.04 31.63
N ASP A 188 -17.05 14.07 32.48
CA ASP A 188 -18.01 14.18 33.58
C ASP A 188 -17.47 14.99 34.77
N VAL A 189 -16.14 15.11 34.93
CA VAL A 189 -15.52 15.98 35.94
C VAL A 189 -15.97 17.44 35.82
N ALA A 190 -16.39 17.87 34.62
CA ALA A 190 -16.92 19.20 34.38
C ALA A 190 -18.42 19.36 34.67
N ALA A 191 -19.15 18.28 34.98
CA ALA A 191 -20.59 18.32 35.24
C ALA A 191 -20.99 19.26 36.40
N PRO A 192 -20.26 19.33 37.54
CA PRO A 192 -20.57 20.30 38.60
C PRO A 192 -20.42 21.76 38.14
N ALA A 193 -19.39 22.06 37.34
CA ALA A 193 -19.19 23.38 36.76
C ALA A 193 -20.31 23.75 35.77
N ARG A 194 -20.74 22.78 34.94
CA ARG A 194 -21.89 22.94 34.03
C ARG A 194 -23.18 23.21 34.80
N ALA A 195 -23.41 22.50 35.91
CA ALA A 195 -24.58 22.70 36.77
C ALA A 195 -24.62 24.09 37.43
N GLN A 196 -23.46 24.75 37.60
CA GLN A 196 -23.38 26.11 38.14
C GLN A 196 -23.63 27.21 37.09
N GLY A 197 -23.79 26.82 35.81
CA GLY A 197 -24.13 27.68 34.68
C GLY A 197 -22.96 27.97 33.73
N LEU A 198 -21.77 27.42 33.97
CA LEU A 198 -20.66 27.50 33.01
C LEU A 198 -20.91 26.57 31.83
N THR A 199 -20.46 26.95 30.63
CA THR A 199 -20.32 25.98 29.53
C THR A 199 -18.89 25.47 29.55
N VAL A 200 -18.70 24.15 29.65
CA VAL A 200 -17.37 23.54 29.69
C VAL A 200 -17.34 22.41 28.69
N GLU A 201 -16.53 22.55 27.65
CA GLU A 201 -16.35 21.55 26.62
C GLU A 201 -14.89 21.09 26.61
N VAL A 202 -14.66 19.83 26.23
CA VAL A 202 -13.36 19.19 26.34
C VAL A 202 -12.90 18.83 24.93
N GLY A 203 -11.71 19.32 24.56
CA GLY A 203 -10.99 18.94 23.35
C GLY A 203 -9.69 18.20 23.68
N GLY A 204 -8.79 18.12 22.71
CA GLY A 204 -7.51 17.41 22.86
C GLY A 204 -7.62 15.88 22.75
N ALA A 205 -6.49 15.21 22.90
CA ALA A 205 -6.33 13.77 22.69
C ALA A 205 -7.27 12.91 23.55
N ILE A 206 -7.64 13.36 24.76
CA ILE A 206 -8.52 12.60 25.66
C ILE A 206 -9.91 12.33 25.06
N GLU A 207 -10.46 13.29 24.32
CA GLU A 207 -11.80 13.22 23.69
C GLU A 207 -11.76 12.83 22.22
N GLN A 208 -10.57 12.75 21.60
CA GLN A 208 -10.41 12.27 20.22
C GLN A 208 -10.61 10.75 20.19
N LYS A 209 -11.87 10.32 20.23
CA LYS A 209 -12.23 8.92 19.99
C LYS A 209 -12.04 8.63 18.51
N GLN A 210 -10.95 7.97 18.16
CA GLN A 210 -10.78 7.37 16.84
C GLN A 210 -11.87 6.29 16.69
N GLU A 211 -12.94 6.58 15.96
CA GLU A 211 -14.00 5.59 15.74
C GLU A 211 -13.43 4.42 14.95
N GLN A 212 -13.34 3.25 15.60
CA GLN A 212 -13.07 2.01 14.87
C GLN A 212 -14.22 1.77 13.88
N PRO A 213 -13.94 1.22 12.68
CA PRO A 213 -14.97 0.97 11.69
C PRO A 213 -16.14 0.22 12.33
N SER A 214 -17.31 0.85 12.37
CA SER A 214 -18.48 0.32 13.08
C SER A 214 -19.01 -0.98 12.45
N GLY A 215 -18.51 -1.34 11.26
CA GLY A 215 -18.99 -2.44 10.42
C GLY A 215 -20.38 -2.17 9.83
N HIS A 216 -21.08 -1.11 10.27
CA HIS A 216 -22.42 -0.78 9.82
C HIS A 216 -22.43 -0.37 8.34
N ALA A 217 -21.53 0.51 7.92
CA ALA A 217 -21.39 0.88 6.51
C ALA A 217 -21.09 -0.34 5.62
N GLU A 218 -20.23 -1.25 6.07
CA GLU A 218 -19.91 -2.49 5.34
C GLU A 218 -21.13 -3.41 5.21
N MET A 219 -21.88 -3.61 6.31
CA MET A 219 -23.11 -4.40 6.31
C MET A 219 -24.18 -3.83 5.38
N ILE A 220 -24.34 -2.51 5.36
CA ILE A 220 -25.29 -1.83 4.46
C ILE A 220 -24.84 -2.01 3.02
N GLY A 221 -23.56 -1.75 2.71
CA GLY A 221 -22.99 -1.95 1.37
C GLY A 221 -23.18 -3.39 0.87
N MET A 222 -22.90 -4.38 1.71
CA MET A 222 -23.10 -5.79 1.41
C MET A 222 -24.58 -6.15 1.21
N SER A 223 -25.49 -5.57 2.00
CA SER A 223 -26.94 -5.79 1.88
C SER A 223 -27.48 -5.25 0.56
N VAL A 224 -27.05 -4.05 0.15
CA VAL A 224 -27.42 -3.48 -1.15
C VAL A 224 -26.81 -4.31 -2.29
N ALA A 225 -25.54 -4.72 -2.17
CA ALA A 225 -24.89 -5.60 -3.14
C ALA A 225 -25.64 -6.93 -3.31
N LEU A 226 -26.13 -7.53 -2.21
CA LEU A 226 -26.97 -8.72 -2.25
C LEU A 226 -28.23 -8.49 -3.08
N VAL A 227 -28.95 -7.40 -2.83
CA VAL A 227 -30.18 -7.05 -3.58
C VAL A 227 -29.87 -6.89 -5.07
N VAL A 228 -28.82 -6.15 -5.42
CA VAL A 228 -28.42 -5.95 -6.82
C VAL A 228 -28.03 -7.27 -7.47
N MET A 229 -27.31 -8.15 -6.78
CA MET A 229 -26.94 -9.47 -7.30
C MET A 229 -28.13 -10.41 -7.47
N VAL A 230 -29.12 -10.36 -6.57
CA VAL A 230 -30.38 -11.11 -6.71
C VAL A 230 -31.09 -10.67 -8.00
N ILE A 231 -31.10 -9.38 -8.30
CA ILE A 231 -31.67 -8.83 -9.55
C ILE A 231 -30.81 -9.23 -10.75
N ALA A 232 -29.49 -9.12 -10.66
CA ALA A 232 -28.56 -9.42 -11.74
C ALA A 232 -28.64 -10.89 -12.18
N PHE A 233 -28.65 -11.82 -11.22
CA PHE A 233 -28.68 -13.26 -11.50
C PHE A 233 -30.08 -13.84 -11.63
N GLY A 234 -31.09 -13.22 -11.02
CA GLY A 234 -32.47 -13.73 -10.96
C GLY A 234 -32.64 -14.95 -10.05
N ALA A 235 -31.68 -15.20 -9.16
CA ALA A 235 -31.67 -16.33 -8.24
C ALA A 235 -30.98 -15.93 -6.92
N ILE A 236 -31.61 -16.27 -5.79
CA ILE A 236 -31.14 -15.89 -4.45
C ILE A 236 -29.83 -16.60 -4.10
N VAL A 237 -29.77 -17.92 -4.32
CA VAL A 237 -28.59 -18.73 -3.97
C VAL A 237 -27.34 -18.28 -4.74
N ALA A 238 -27.48 -17.92 -6.01
CA ALA A 238 -26.37 -17.38 -6.82
C ALA A 238 -25.80 -16.06 -6.27
N ALA A 239 -26.65 -15.22 -5.67
CA ALA A 239 -26.24 -13.94 -5.10
C ALA A 239 -25.43 -14.08 -3.80
N PHE A 240 -25.63 -15.17 -3.05
CA PHE A 240 -24.84 -15.42 -1.83
C PHE A 240 -23.40 -15.86 -2.11
N VAL A 241 -23.13 -16.48 -3.27
CA VAL A 241 -21.80 -17.02 -3.57
C VAL A 241 -20.74 -15.92 -3.60
N PRO A 242 -20.92 -14.79 -4.33
CA PRO A 242 -19.98 -13.66 -4.29
C PRO A 242 -19.76 -13.05 -2.89
N ILE A 243 -20.79 -13.05 -2.05
CA ILE A 243 -20.70 -12.52 -0.68
C ILE A 243 -19.83 -13.42 0.19
N ILE A 244 -20.03 -14.73 0.12
CA ILE A 244 -19.21 -15.70 0.86
C ILE A 244 -17.75 -15.56 0.44
N THR A 245 -17.48 -15.41 -0.88
CA THR A 245 -16.11 -15.19 -1.35
C THR A 245 -15.52 -13.87 -0.85
N ALA A 246 -16.32 -12.80 -0.78
CA ALA A 246 -15.88 -11.51 -0.25
C ALA A 246 -15.54 -11.57 1.25
N ILE A 247 -16.39 -12.20 2.05
CA ILE A 247 -16.15 -12.36 3.50
C ILE A 247 -14.89 -13.18 3.75
N VAL A 248 -14.73 -14.31 3.05
CA VAL A 248 -13.53 -15.17 3.21
C VAL A 248 -12.27 -14.47 2.70
N GLY A 249 -12.34 -13.81 1.55
CA GLY A 249 -11.20 -13.08 0.97
C GLY A 249 -10.75 -11.92 1.84
N LEU A 250 -11.69 -11.09 2.29
CA LEU A 250 -11.40 -9.98 3.20
C LEU A 250 -10.90 -10.48 4.56
N GLY A 251 -11.55 -11.50 5.13
CA GLY A 251 -11.13 -12.08 6.40
C GLY A 251 -9.70 -12.60 6.36
N ALA A 252 -9.32 -13.30 5.27
CA ALA A 252 -7.94 -13.75 5.06
C ALA A 252 -6.96 -12.56 4.94
N ALA A 253 -7.33 -11.52 4.19
CA ALA A 253 -6.49 -10.33 4.04
C ALA A 253 -6.27 -9.63 5.39
N MET A 254 -7.34 -9.44 6.18
CA MET A 254 -7.28 -8.83 7.50
C MET A 254 -6.42 -9.63 8.48
N MET A 255 -6.54 -10.97 8.48
CA MET A 255 -5.69 -11.80 9.32
C MET A 255 -4.21 -11.71 8.93
N VAL A 256 -3.89 -11.58 7.63
CA VAL A 256 -2.51 -11.37 7.18
C VAL A 256 -1.99 -9.99 7.55
N ILE A 257 -2.79 -8.94 7.39
CA ILE A 257 -2.42 -7.57 7.81
C ILE A 257 -2.19 -7.54 9.33
N SER A 258 -3.09 -8.14 10.10
CA SER A 258 -2.97 -8.26 11.56
C SER A 258 -1.75 -9.09 11.98
N LEU A 259 -1.46 -10.21 11.30
CA LEU A 259 -0.26 -11.01 11.58
C LEU A 259 1.03 -10.22 11.28
N SER A 260 1.00 -9.35 10.27
CA SER A 260 2.15 -8.52 9.91
C SER A 260 2.55 -7.55 11.02
N THR A 261 1.61 -7.17 11.91
CA THR A 261 1.92 -6.28 13.04
C THR A 261 2.92 -6.88 14.04
N SER A 262 3.12 -8.20 14.01
CA SER A 262 4.12 -8.88 14.85
C SER A 262 5.57 -8.47 14.52
N ILE A 263 5.84 -8.19 13.24
CA ILE A 263 7.18 -7.95 12.69
C ILE A 263 7.41 -6.50 12.24
N ILE A 264 6.35 -5.77 11.90
CA ILE A 264 6.40 -4.38 11.43
C ILE A 264 5.26 -3.57 12.06
N GLU A 265 5.46 -2.28 12.25
CA GLU A 265 4.40 -1.36 12.69
C GLU A 265 3.46 -1.05 11.53
N VAL A 266 2.15 -1.27 11.72
CA VAL A 266 1.13 -1.07 10.69
C VAL A 266 0.10 -0.06 11.20
N PRO A 267 -0.16 1.04 10.47
CA PRO A 267 -1.20 2.00 10.81
C PRO A 267 -2.62 1.44 10.74
N SER A 268 -3.50 1.91 11.63
CA SER A 268 -4.89 1.44 11.73
C SER A 268 -5.69 1.70 10.46
N PHE A 269 -5.44 2.85 9.80
CA PHE A 269 -6.03 3.25 8.50
C PHE A 269 -5.79 2.24 7.37
N THR A 270 -4.78 1.38 7.50
CA THR A 270 -4.50 0.29 6.54
C THR A 270 -5.68 -0.65 6.40
N THR A 271 -6.33 -0.97 7.52
CA THR A 271 -7.49 -1.89 7.54
C THR A 271 -8.71 -1.26 6.90
N PHE A 272 -8.95 0.02 7.16
CA PHE A 272 -10.08 0.77 6.60
C PHE A 272 -10.07 0.74 5.06
N LEU A 273 -8.91 0.98 4.45
CA LEU A 273 -8.78 0.88 3.01
C LEU A 273 -8.89 -0.57 2.50
N ALA A 274 -8.24 -1.50 3.20
CA ALA A 274 -8.27 -2.92 2.84
C ALA A 274 -9.70 -3.50 2.85
N SER A 275 -10.56 -3.10 3.79
CA SER A 275 -11.95 -3.56 3.84
C SER A 275 -12.78 -3.01 2.69
N MET A 276 -12.71 -1.70 2.49
CA MET A 276 -13.44 -0.97 1.47
C MET A 276 -13.12 -1.53 0.06
N ILE A 277 -11.83 -1.76 -0.25
CA ILE A 277 -11.39 -2.34 -1.53
C ILE A 277 -11.68 -3.83 -1.60
N GLY A 278 -11.36 -4.57 -0.53
CA GLY A 278 -11.47 -6.02 -0.49
C GLY A 278 -12.88 -6.51 -0.77
N ILE A 279 -13.89 -5.85 -0.19
CA ILE A 279 -15.31 -6.16 -0.45
C ILE A 279 -15.68 -5.83 -1.90
N ALA A 280 -15.40 -4.61 -2.34
CA ALA A 280 -15.78 -4.14 -3.68
C ALA A 280 -15.22 -5.06 -4.78
N LEU A 281 -13.91 -5.32 -4.75
CA LEU A 281 -13.23 -6.18 -5.72
C LEU A 281 -13.69 -7.64 -5.65
N SER A 282 -13.82 -8.19 -4.45
CA SER A 282 -14.20 -9.60 -4.31
C SER A 282 -15.59 -9.86 -4.86
N ILE A 283 -16.55 -8.95 -4.63
CA ILE A 283 -17.89 -9.08 -5.18
C ILE A 283 -17.86 -8.93 -6.70
N ASP A 284 -17.11 -7.97 -7.24
CA ASP A 284 -17.10 -7.71 -8.68
C ASP A 284 -16.45 -8.86 -9.48
N TYR A 285 -15.27 -9.33 -9.04
CA TYR A 285 -14.60 -10.47 -9.65
C TYR A 285 -15.44 -11.74 -9.60
N ALA A 286 -16.11 -11.97 -8.48
CA ALA A 286 -17.06 -13.06 -8.33
C ALA A 286 -18.25 -12.91 -9.29
N LEU A 287 -18.80 -11.70 -9.44
CA LEU A 287 -19.91 -11.41 -10.35
C LEU A 287 -19.54 -11.78 -11.79
N PHE A 288 -18.37 -11.37 -12.28
CA PHE A 288 -17.92 -11.67 -13.65
C PHE A 288 -17.79 -13.18 -13.91
N ILE A 289 -17.18 -13.92 -12.98
CA ILE A 289 -17.01 -15.37 -13.12
C ILE A 289 -18.36 -16.09 -13.07
N VAL A 290 -19.26 -15.71 -12.16
CA VAL A 290 -20.61 -16.31 -12.06
C VAL A 290 -21.45 -15.98 -13.27
N SER A 291 -21.38 -14.75 -13.77
CA SER A 291 -22.08 -14.34 -14.98
C SER A 291 -21.61 -15.14 -16.19
N ARG A 292 -20.28 -15.34 -16.34
CA ARG A 292 -19.74 -16.19 -17.40
C ARG A 292 -20.15 -17.65 -17.24
N TYR A 293 -20.11 -18.17 -16.02
CA TYR A 293 -20.54 -19.54 -15.73
C TYR A 293 -22.00 -19.79 -16.10
N LYS A 294 -22.88 -18.83 -15.80
CA LYS A 294 -24.29 -18.90 -16.18
C LYS A 294 -24.48 -18.99 -17.69
N HIS A 295 -23.71 -18.22 -18.46
CA HIS A 295 -23.72 -18.27 -19.93
C HIS A 295 -23.21 -19.63 -20.44
N GLU A 296 -22.05 -20.07 -19.96
CA GLU A 296 -21.42 -21.33 -20.39
C GLU A 296 -22.23 -22.57 -20.04
N LEU A 297 -23.05 -22.55 -18.98
CA LEU A 297 -23.94 -23.66 -18.63
C LEU A 297 -24.95 -24.02 -19.74
N ARG A 298 -25.22 -23.11 -20.68
CA ARG A 298 -26.12 -23.35 -21.82
C ARG A 298 -25.43 -24.02 -23.01
N VAL A 299 -24.12 -23.80 -23.15
CA VAL A 299 -23.36 -24.12 -24.38
C VAL A 299 -22.29 -25.21 -24.13
N ALA A 300 -21.80 -25.35 -22.90
CA ALA A 300 -20.81 -26.34 -22.53
C ALA A 300 -21.43 -27.74 -22.31
N ALA A 301 -20.63 -28.79 -22.51
CA ALA A 301 -21.12 -30.17 -22.40
C ALA A 301 -21.39 -30.59 -20.94
N SER A 302 -20.78 -29.92 -19.94
CA SER A 302 -20.99 -30.22 -18.53
C SER A 302 -20.78 -28.99 -17.62
N PRO A 303 -21.38 -28.95 -16.41
CA PRO A 303 -21.11 -27.92 -15.42
C PRO A 303 -19.64 -27.79 -15.02
N GLU A 304 -18.90 -28.90 -14.99
CA GLU A 304 -17.45 -28.87 -14.73
C GLU A 304 -16.71 -28.12 -15.84
N GLU A 305 -17.07 -28.38 -17.09
CA GLU A 305 -16.47 -27.72 -18.25
C GLU A 305 -16.87 -26.25 -18.34
N ALA A 306 -18.12 -25.91 -18.03
CA ALA A 306 -18.56 -24.52 -17.89
C ALA A 306 -17.74 -23.75 -16.84
N ALA A 307 -17.47 -24.36 -15.68
CA ALA A 307 -16.65 -23.76 -14.63
C ALA A 307 -15.20 -23.56 -15.09
N GLY A 308 -14.63 -24.56 -15.76
CA GLY A 308 -13.31 -24.45 -16.38
C GLY A 308 -13.22 -23.30 -17.37
N ILE A 309 -14.15 -23.22 -18.33
CA ILE A 309 -14.15 -22.17 -19.37
C ILE A 309 -14.28 -20.79 -18.74
N SER A 310 -15.13 -20.67 -17.72
CA SER A 310 -15.37 -19.39 -17.02
C SER A 310 -14.11 -18.89 -16.31
N VAL A 311 -13.41 -19.75 -15.59
CA VAL A 311 -12.14 -19.38 -14.93
C VAL A 311 -11.02 -19.16 -15.97
N GLY A 312 -10.99 -19.94 -17.05
CA GLY A 312 -10.01 -19.78 -18.13
C GLY A 312 -10.14 -18.49 -18.93
N THR A 313 -11.35 -17.91 -19.01
CA THR A 313 -11.64 -16.68 -19.76
C THR A 313 -11.87 -15.48 -18.83
N ALA A 314 -13.02 -15.42 -18.15
CA ALA A 314 -13.34 -14.35 -17.20
C ALA A 314 -12.36 -14.32 -16.02
N GLY A 315 -11.90 -15.48 -15.53
CA GLY A 315 -10.87 -15.54 -14.49
C GLY A 315 -9.51 -15.01 -14.96
N SER A 316 -9.15 -15.19 -16.24
CA SER A 316 -7.95 -14.56 -16.82
C SER A 316 -8.07 -13.03 -16.79
N ALA A 317 -9.23 -12.49 -17.18
CA ALA A 317 -9.49 -11.06 -17.11
C ALA A 317 -9.44 -10.53 -15.66
N VAL A 318 -9.99 -11.27 -14.70
CA VAL A 318 -9.94 -10.94 -13.26
C VAL A 318 -8.50 -10.89 -12.72
N VAL A 319 -7.63 -11.82 -13.13
CA VAL A 319 -6.22 -11.80 -12.71
C VAL A 319 -5.50 -10.55 -13.25
N PHE A 320 -5.79 -10.13 -14.49
CA PHE A 320 -5.21 -8.92 -15.07
C PHE A 320 -5.72 -7.64 -14.42
N ALA A 321 -7.03 -7.56 -14.24
CA ALA A 321 -7.71 -6.53 -13.45
C ALA A 321 -7.05 -6.36 -12.08
N GLY A 322 -7.02 -7.45 -11.31
CA GLY A 322 -6.44 -7.46 -9.98
C GLY A 322 -4.95 -7.13 -9.95
N LEU A 323 -4.16 -7.57 -10.94
CA LEU A 323 -2.76 -7.17 -11.04
C LEU A 323 -2.61 -5.66 -11.27
N THR A 324 -3.49 -5.06 -12.08
CA THR A 324 -3.49 -3.61 -12.31
C THR A 324 -3.77 -2.85 -11.02
N VAL A 325 -4.75 -3.30 -10.24
CA VAL A 325 -5.04 -2.73 -8.92
C VAL A 325 -3.86 -2.90 -7.96
N ILE A 326 -3.30 -4.12 -7.87
CA ILE A 326 -2.16 -4.42 -6.99
C ILE A 326 -0.98 -3.50 -7.31
N VAL A 327 -0.66 -3.33 -8.61
CA VAL A 327 0.42 -2.43 -9.04
C VAL A 327 0.10 -0.97 -8.70
N ALA A 328 -1.12 -0.50 -8.94
CA ALA A 328 -1.52 0.87 -8.63
C ALA A 328 -1.44 1.19 -7.13
N LEU A 329 -1.87 0.25 -6.29
CA LEU A 329 -1.83 0.38 -4.83
C LEU A 329 -0.41 0.21 -4.27
N SER A 330 0.37 -0.74 -4.80
CA SER A 330 1.79 -0.88 -4.44
C SER A 330 2.62 0.33 -4.87
N ALA A 331 2.24 1.03 -5.94
CA ALA A 331 2.92 2.24 -6.39
C ALA A 331 2.84 3.39 -5.36
N LEU A 332 1.93 3.35 -4.38
CA LEU A 332 1.93 4.32 -3.27
C LEU A 332 3.22 4.24 -2.46
N SER A 333 3.88 3.08 -2.40
CA SER A 333 5.19 2.94 -1.74
C SER A 333 6.25 3.87 -2.32
N ILE A 334 6.13 4.23 -3.61
CA ILE A 334 7.09 5.07 -4.32
C ILE A 334 6.91 6.55 -3.93
N VAL A 335 5.76 6.93 -3.38
CA VAL A 335 5.48 8.30 -2.90
C VAL A 335 6.45 8.69 -1.77
N GLY A 336 6.94 7.72 -1.00
CA GLY A 336 7.88 7.93 0.10
C GLY A 336 7.22 8.42 1.38
N VAL A 337 5.91 8.17 1.53
CA VAL A 337 5.12 8.51 2.73
C VAL A 337 4.68 7.21 3.39
N ASN A 338 5.10 6.99 4.65
CA ASN A 338 4.93 5.71 5.35
C ASN A 338 3.46 5.28 5.44
N PHE A 339 2.58 6.15 5.94
CA PHE A 339 1.17 5.77 6.10
C PHE A 339 0.50 5.45 4.75
N LEU A 340 0.79 6.20 3.69
CA LEU A 340 0.30 5.90 2.33
C LEU A 340 0.84 4.58 1.79
N THR A 341 2.10 4.28 2.10
CA THR A 341 2.74 3.03 1.72
C THR A 341 2.00 1.85 2.33
N PHE A 342 1.76 1.88 3.65
CA PHE A 342 1.05 0.79 4.33
C PHE A 342 -0.41 0.69 3.88
N MET A 343 -1.10 1.81 3.71
CA MET A 343 -2.45 1.84 3.16
C MET A 343 -2.51 1.17 1.78
N GLY A 344 -1.61 1.56 0.87
CA GLY A 344 -1.50 0.98 -0.46
C GLY A 344 -1.17 -0.52 -0.42
N LEU A 345 -0.21 -0.93 0.40
CA LEU A 345 0.15 -2.34 0.56
C LEU A 345 -0.97 -3.18 1.17
N GLY A 346 -1.67 -2.69 2.19
CA GLY A 346 -2.83 -3.37 2.78
C GLY A 346 -3.97 -3.53 1.77
N GLY A 347 -4.25 -2.47 1.00
CA GLY A 347 -5.19 -2.54 -0.12
C GLY A 347 -4.75 -3.54 -1.21
N ALA A 348 -3.46 -3.59 -1.54
CA ALA A 348 -2.90 -4.55 -2.49
C ALA A 348 -3.03 -6.00 -1.99
N VAL A 349 -2.81 -6.25 -0.69
CA VAL A 349 -3.05 -7.55 -0.05
C VAL A 349 -4.52 -7.94 -0.16
N ALA A 350 -5.45 -7.02 0.13
CA ALA A 350 -6.89 -7.26 -0.02
C ALA A 350 -7.27 -7.59 -1.48
N ALA A 351 -6.75 -6.83 -2.45
CA ALA A 351 -6.96 -7.09 -3.87
C ALA A 351 -6.38 -8.45 -4.30
N MET A 352 -5.20 -8.82 -3.81
CA MET A 352 -4.59 -10.13 -4.06
C MET A 352 -5.48 -11.28 -3.54
N PHE A 353 -5.99 -11.17 -2.31
CA PHE A 353 -6.92 -12.17 -1.78
C PHE A 353 -8.25 -12.21 -2.52
N ALA A 354 -8.75 -11.07 -3.01
CA ALA A 354 -9.92 -11.02 -3.88
C ALA A 354 -9.72 -11.85 -5.17
N VAL A 355 -8.55 -11.72 -5.82
CA VAL A 355 -8.20 -12.52 -7.01
C VAL A 355 -8.07 -14.00 -6.66
N ILE A 356 -7.34 -14.33 -5.59
CA ILE A 356 -7.10 -15.72 -5.19
C ILE A 356 -8.42 -16.41 -4.86
N THR A 357 -9.31 -15.78 -4.10
CA THR A 357 -10.64 -16.35 -3.79
C THR A 357 -11.52 -16.48 -5.04
N ALA A 358 -11.48 -15.52 -5.96
CA ALA A 358 -12.23 -15.57 -7.22
C ALA A 358 -11.79 -16.74 -8.12
N ILE A 359 -10.51 -17.12 -8.15
CA ILE A 359 -10.03 -18.23 -9.00
C ILE A 359 -9.96 -19.59 -8.29
N THR A 360 -10.06 -19.64 -6.95
CA THR A 360 -9.99 -20.89 -6.16
C THR A 360 -11.30 -21.23 -5.46
N LEU A 361 -11.76 -20.36 -4.56
CA LEU A 361 -12.90 -20.59 -3.68
C LEU A 361 -14.22 -20.53 -4.46
N MET A 362 -14.36 -19.55 -5.35
CA MET A 362 -15.54 -19.39 -6.20
C MET A 362 -15.85 -20.66 -7.02
N PRO A 363 -14.95 -21.22 -7.86
CA PRO A 363 -15.27 -22.44 -8.61
C PRO A 363 -15.59 -23.65 -7.71
N ALA A 364 -15.00 -23.74 -6.51
CA ALA A 364 -15.35 -24.77 -5.54
C ALA A 364 -16.78 -24.59 -4.98
N LEU A 365 -17.18 -23.36 -4.67
CA LEU A 365 -18.54 -23.01 -4.23
C LEU A 365 -19.57 -23.25 -5.34
N LEU A 366 -19.27 -22.88 -6.59
CA LEU A 366 -20.10 -23.21 -7.76
C LEU A 366 -20.37 -24.71 -7.86
N GLY A 367 -19.33 -25.53 -7.64
CA GLY A 367 -19.45 -26.98 -7.62
C GLY A 367 -20.22 -27.52 -6.42
N ALA A 368 -20.18 -26.84 -5.27
CA ALA A 368 -20.83 -27.27 -4.03
C ALA A 368 -22.34 -26.98 -4.06
N PHE A 369 -22.73 -25.79 -4.50
CA PHE A 369 -24.14 -25.43 -4.70
C PHE A 369 -24.75 -26.13 -5.92
N GLY A 370 -23.95 -26.43 -6.95
CA GLY A 370 -24.32 -27.28 -8.07
C GLY A 370 -25.67 -26.92 -8.70
N ARG A 371 -26.62 -27.87 -8.67
CA ARG A 371 -27.97 -27.72 -9.27
C ARG A 371 -28.87 -26.69 -8.57
N PHE A 372 -28.55 -26.30 -7.33
CA PHE A 372 -29.34 -25.36 -6.54
C PHE A 372 -28.93 -23.91 -6.78
N LEU A 373 -27.78 -23.66 -7.41
CA LEU A 373 -27.23 -22.32 -7.59
C LEU A 373 -28.22 -21.34 -8.26
N PHE A 374 -28.95 -21.79 -9.27
CA PHE A 374 -29.92 -20.98 -10.02
C PHE A 374 -31.39 -21.38 -9.77
N LYS A 375 -31.70 -22.04 -8.64
CA LYS A 375 -33.06 -22.47 -8.27
C LYS A 375 -33.39 -22.11 -6.81
N PRO A 376 -34.57 -21.54 -6.50
CA PRO A 376 -35.67 -21.16 -7.41
C PRO A 376 -35.39 -19.87 -8.18
N LYS A 377 -35.93 -19.78 -9.41
CA LYS A 377 -35.89 -18.55 -10.23
C LYS A 377 -36.98 -17.60 -9.73
N LEU A 378 -36.68 -16.31 -9.58
CA LEU A 378 -37.67 -15.30 -9.19
C LEU A 378 -38.63 -15.00 -10.38
N PRO A 379 -39.95 -15.21 -10.23
CA PRO A 379 -40.91 -15.18 -11.34
C PRO A 379 -41.10 -13.79 -11.99
N LEU A 380 -40.79 -12.71 -11.27
CA LEU A 380 -40.89 -11.32 -11.77
C LEU A 380 -39.65 -10.86 -12.56
N VAL A 381 -38.46 -11.39 -12.25
CA VAL A 381 -37.18 -10.94 -12.84
C VAL A 381 -36.70 -11.88 -13.96
N ALA A 382 -37.09 -13.16 -13.93
CA ALA A 382 -36.64 -14.17 -14.90
C ALA A 382 -37.53 -14.32 -16.15
N ARG A 383 -38.44 -13.37 -16.42
CA ARG A 383 -39.42 -13.44 -17.54
C ARG A 383 -38.81 -13.24 -18.93
N HIS A 384 -37.69 -12.52 -19.05
CA HIS A 384 -36.98 -12.31 -20.31
C HIS A 384 -35.52 -12.72 -20.14
N ASP A 385 -35.03 -13.58 -21.04
CA ASP A 385 -33.63 -13.97 -21.08
C ASP A 385 -32.83 -12.86 -21.77
N PRO A 386 -31.96 -12.14 -21.06
CA PRO A 386 -31.26 -10.97 -21.59
C PRO A 386 -30.22 -11.29 -22.68
N GLU A 387 -29.95 -12.57 -22.93
CA GLU A 387 -29.02 -13.06 -23.97
C GLU A 387 -29.76 -13.53 -25.23
N ASP A 388 -31.07 -13.27 -25.32
CA ASP A 388 -31.81 -13.53 -26.55
C ASP A 388 -31.46 -12.47 -27.59
N ASP A 389 -30.65 -12.85 -28.59
CA ASP A 389 -30.23 -12.03 -29.73
C ASP A 389 -31.41 -11.45 -30.52
N THR A 390 -32.61 -11.99 -30.34
CA THR A 390 -33.82 -11.52 -31.01
C THR A 390 -34.50 -10.34 -30.30
N SER A 391 -34.09 -10.01 -29.07
CA SER A 391 -34.71 -8.97 -28.26
C SER A 391 -33.94 -7.64 -28.29
N VAL A 392 -34.61 -6.53 -28.61
CA VAL A 392 -33.99 -5.20 -28.59
C VAL A 392 -33.96 -4.67 -27.16
N THR A 393 -32.85 -4.88 -26.45
CA THR A 393 -32.63 -4.36 -25.11
C THR A 393 -32.37 -2.84 -25.11
N ASN A 394 -32.56 -2.19 -23.96
CA ASN A 394 -32.23 -0.76 -23.78
C ASN A 394 -30.75 -0.47 -24.06
N GLY A 395 -29.85 -1.40 -23.70
CA GLY A 395 -28.41 -1.27 -23.99
C GLY A 395 -28.12 -1.20 -25.49
N MET A 396 -28.79 -2.02 -26.30
CA MET A 396 -28.62 -1.96 -27.76
C MET A 396 -29.19 -0.68 -28.37
N ARG A 397 -30.25 -0.09 -27.79
CA ARG A 397 -30.76 1.24 -28.24
C ARG A 397 -29.74 2.35 -27.99
N VAL A 398 -29.12 2.36 -26.82
CA VAL A 398 -28.06 3.33 -26.47
C VAL A 398 -26.85 3.14 -27.38
N ALA A 399 -26.40 1.90 -27.57
CA ALA A 399 -25.27 1.58 -28.46
C ALA A 399 -25.52 2.03 -29.90
N ARG A 400 -26.74 1.81 -30.44
CA ARG A 400 -27.11 2.29 -31.78
C ARG A 400 -27.12 3.82 -31.86
N LEU A 401 -27.55 4.51 -30.79
CA LEU A 401 -27.54 5.98 -30.74
C LEU A 401 -26.10 6.51 -30.79
N ILE A 402 -25.21 5.96 -29.97
CA ILE A 402 -23.78 6.31 -29.95
C ILE A 402 -23.15 6.00 -31.31
N GLY A 403 -23.39 4.82 -31.87
CA GLY A 403 -22.85 4.41 -33.18
C GLY A 403 -23.35 5.28 -34.34
N LYS A 404 -24.59 5.81 -34.27
CA LYS A 404 -25.15 6.67 -35.30
C LYS A 404 -24.57 8.10 -35.28
N ARG A 405 -24.24 8.63 -34.10
CA ARG A 405 -23.72 10.00 -33.94
C ARG A 405 -22.57 10.05 -32.92
N PRO A 406 -21.42 9.42 -33.20
CA PRO A 406 -20.36 9.26 -32.21
C PRO A 406 -19.70 10.58 -31.83
N TRP A 407 -19.54 11.54 -32.75
CA TRP A 407 -18.99 12.87 -32.44
C TRP A 407 -19.85 13.67 -31.45
N ILE A 408 -21.17 13.57 -31.52
CA ILE A 408 -22.05 14.26 -30.56
C ILE A 408 -21.92 13.62 -29.19
N ALA A 409 -21.91 12.28 -29.12
CA ALA A 409 -21.71 11.56 -27.87
C ALA A 409 -20.36 11.92 -27.22
N LEU A 410 -19.29 11.99 -28.02
CA LEU A 410 -17.95 12.40 -27.58
C LEU A 410 -17.96 13.81 -27.00
N VAL A 411 -18.45 14.81 -27.76
CA VAL A 411 -18.43 16.21 -27.33
C VAL A 411 -19.30 16.43 -26.09
N MET A 412 -20.48 15.81 -26.02
CA MET A 412 -21.36 15.90 -24.86
C MET A 412 -20.72 15.28 -23.61
N ALA A 413 -20.08 14.12 -23.74
CA ALA A 413 -19.37 13.48 -22.63
C ALA A 413 -18.20 14.34 -22.14
N VAL A 414 -17.35 14.83 -23.05
CA VAL A 414 -16.21 15.69 -22.69
C VAL A 414 -16.68 17.00 -22.07
N ALA A 415 -17.71 17.64 -22.62
CA ALA A 415 -18.25 18.88 -22.07
C ALA A 415 -18.85 18.69 -20.68
N ALA A 416 -19.62 17.61 -20.46
CA ALA A 416 -20.18 17.29 -19.15
C ALA A 416 -19.07 17.07 -18.10
N LEU A 417 -18.02 16.32 -18.46
CA LEU A 417 -16.88 16.09 -17.57
C LEU A 417 -16.09 17.38 -17.30
N ALA A 418 -15.86 18.23 -18.31
CA ALA A 418 -15.15 19.50 -18.15
C ALA A 418 -15.91 20.49 -17.25
N VAL A 419 -17.24 20.57 -17.39
CA VAL A 419 -18.08 21.37 -16.49
C VAL A 419 -17.98 20.85 -15.06
N LEU A 420 -18.11 19.53 -14.87
CA LEU A 420 -18.02 18.92 -13.54
C LEU A 420 -16.61 19.02 -12.94
N ALA A 421 -15.56 19.14 -13.76
CA ALA A 421 -14.18 19.32 -13.32
C ALA A 421 -13.85 20.76 -12.92
N THR A 422 -14.68 21.75 -13.26
CA THR A 422 -14.39 23.18 -13.03
C THR A 422 -14.17 23.50 -11.54
N PRO A 423 -14.97 23.00 -10.58
CA PRO A 423 -14.74 23.24 -9.16
C PRO A 423 -13.41 22.70 -8.64
N ALA A 424 -12.81 21.70 -9.30
CA ALA A 424 -11.51 21.13 -8.89
C ALA A 424 -10.37 22.16 -8.93
N LEU A 425 -10.53 23.27 -9.66
CA LEU A 425 -9.56 24.37 -9.70
C LEU A 425 -9.45 25.12 -8.37
N ASN A 426 -10.50 25.05 -7.54
CA ASN A 426 -10.55 25.68 -6.21
C ASN A 426 -10.30 24.68 -5.08
N LEU A 427 -9.72 23.51 -5.39
CA LEU A 427 -9.48 22.45 -4.41
C LEU A 427 -8.62 22.94 -3.25
N GLN A 428 -9.20 22.99 -2.06
CA GLN A 428 -8.48 23.25 -0.81
C GLN A 428 -8.18 21.94 -0.09
N LEU A 429 -6.91 21.69 0.19
CA LEU A 429 -6.52 20.50 0.95
C LEU A 429 -6.33 20.83 2.42
N GLY A 430 -6.52 19.88 3.32
CA GLY A 430 -6.30 20.04 4.74
C GLY A 430 -6.15 18.69 5.43
N LEU A 431 -5.70 18.69 6.68
CA LEU A 431 -5.72 17.50 7.51
C LEU A 431 -6.86 17.62 8.52
N PRO A 432 -7.55 16.50 8.84
CA PRO A 432 -8.62 16.52 9.82
C PRO A 432 -8.10 17.02 11.17
N GLY A 433 -8.77 18.02 11.72
CA GLY A 433 -8.50 18.59 13.03
C GLY A 433 -9.76 18.59 13.91
N GLU A 434 -9.72 19.32 15.03
CA GLU A 434 -10.89 19.51 15.90
C GLU A 434 -12.07 20.19 15.17
N ASP A 435 -11.80 20.92 14.09
CA ASP A 435 -12.78 21.56 13.20
C ASP A 435 -13.59 20.56 12.36
N SER A 436 -13.06 19.35 12.19
CA SER A 436 -13.61 18.30 11.33
C SER A 436 -14.60 17.37 12.05
N PHE A 437 -14.74 17.52 13.38
CA PHE A 437 -15.65 16.71 14.19
C PHE A 437 -17.12 17.16 14.02
N PRO A 438 -18.11 16.28 14.25
CA PRO A 438 -19.52 16.65 14.24
C PRO A 438 -19.82 17.82 15.19
N THR A 439 -20.69 18.75 14.78
CA THR A 439 -21.08 19.95 15.55
C THR A 439 -21.66 19.67 16.93
N GLU A 440 -22.20 18.48 17.14
CA GLU A 440 -22.74 18.05 18.44
C GLU A 440 -21.66 17.52 19.39
N SER A 441 -20.47 17.18 18.89
CA SER A 441 -19.37 16.66 19.71
C SER A 441 -18.76 17.73 20.61
N THR A 442 -18.30 17.31 21.80
CA THR A 442 -17.63 18.22 22.75
C THR A 442 -16.33 18.81 22.16
N VAL A 443 -15.59 18.03 21.35
CA VAL A 443 -14.37 18.49 20.66
C VAL A 443 -14.67 19.65 19.72
N ARG A 444 -15.73 19.53 18.90
CA ARG A 444 -16.14 20.59 17.96
C ARG A 444 -16.66 21.82 18.70
N GLN A 445 -17.48 21.63 19.74
CA GLN A 445 -17.97 22.76 20.55
C GLN A 445 -16.83 23.48 21.27
N ALA A 446 -15.84 22.76 21.79
CA ALA A 446 -14.63 23.33 22.38
C ALA A 446 -13.86 24.19 21.36
N TYR A 447 -13.69 23.68 20.13
CA TYR A 447 -13.09 24.44 19.02
C TYR A 447 -13.87 25.72 18.71
N ASP A 448 -15.20 25.65 18.59
CA ASP A 448 -16.04 26.78 18.22
C ASP A 448 -16.08 27.85 19.33
N ILE A 449 -16.16 27.44 20.60
CA ILE A 449 -16.08 28.34 21.75
C ILE A 449 -14.70 29.02 21.81
N ARG A 450 -13.61 28.27 21.59
CA ARG A 450 -12.25 28.81 21.55
C ARG A 450 -12.09 29.82 20.41
N THR A 451 -12.65 29.51 19.24
CA THR A 451 -12.69 30.39 18.06
C THR A 451 -13.46 31.68 18.34
N ALA A 452 -14.67 31.58 18.89
CA ALA A 452 -15.48 32.74 19.25
C ALA A 452 -14.84 33.61 20.34
N GLY A 453 -14.13 32.99 21.29
CA GLY A 453 -13.49 33.69 22.39
C GLY A 453 -12.18 34.38 22.02
N PHE A 454 -11.29 33.69 21.30
CA PHE A 454 -9.91 34.12 21.04
C PHE A 454 -9.63 34.50 19.58
N GLY A 455 -10.53 34.23 18.65
CA GLY A 455 -10.31 34.34 17.21
C GLY A 455 -9.86 33.02 16.58
N GLU A 456 -10.04 32.91 15.26
CA GLU A 456 -9.83 31.67 14.49
C GLU A 456 -8.38 31.16 14.54
N GLY A 457 -7.40 32.07 14.41
CA GLY A 457 -5.99 31.69 14.42
C GLY A 457 -5.46 31.19 15.77
N ARG A 458 -6.22 31.30 16.87
CA ARG A 458 -5.85 30.66 18.15
C ARG A 458 -5.79 29.14 18.03
N ASN A 459 -6.50 28.55 17.08
CA ASN A 459 -6.47 27.11 16.81
C ASN A 459 -5.23 26.68 16.00
N GLY A 460 -4.44 27.63 15.50
CA GLY A 460 -3.31 27.38 14.60
C GLY A 460 -2.04 28.11 15.03
N ILE A 461 -1.71 28.08 16.32
CA ILE A 461 -0.51 28.72 16.86
C ILE A 461 0.74 28.12 16.18
N LEU A 462 1.60 29.01 15.68
CA LEU A 462 2.89 28.68 15.08
C LEU A 462 3.97 28.83 16.15
N THR A 463 4.60 27.72 16.54
CA THR A 463 5.74 27.75 17.47
C THR A 463 7.02 27.93 16.66
N VAL A 464 7.73 29.01 16.91
CA VAL A 464 9.02 29.33 16.28
C VAL A 464 10.13 29.07 17.29
N ALA A 465 11.06 28.20 16.93
CA ALA A 465 12.24 27.89 17.73
C ALA A 465 13.48 28.27 16.94
N ALA A 466 14.34 29.12 17.51
CA ALA A 466 15.56 29.58 16.86
C ALA A 466 16.82 29.21 17.67
N ASP A 467 17.86 28.82 16.94
CA ASP A 467 19.21 28.54 17.43
C ASP A 467 20.09 29.80 17.26
N LEU A 468 20.72 30.21 18.34
CA LEU A 468 21.56 31.40 18.46
C LEU A 468 23.04 31.04 18.65
N GLU A 469 23.44 29.77 18.53
CA GLU A 469 24.84 29.34 18.72
C GLU A 469 25.82 30.04 17.77
N ARG A 470 25.37 30.31 16.54
CA ARG A 470 26.18 30.99 15.52
C ARG A 470 26.10 32.52 15.61
N VAL A 471 25.25 33.04 16.50
CA VAL A 471 25.03 34.48 16.70
C VAL A 471 25.99 34.99 17.79
N PRO A 472 26.81 36.03 17.51
CA PRO A 472 27.68 36.65 18.51
C PRO A 472 26.89 37.12 19.74
N GLU A 473 27.44 36.94 20.94
CA GLU A 473 26.72 37.23 22.21
C GLU A 473 26.14 38.65 22.28
N GLY A 474 26.90 39.66 21.81
CA GLY A 474 26.45 41.05 21.77
C GLY A 474 25.35 41.37 20.76
N GLU A 475 25.06 40.46 19.83
CA GLU A 475 24.07 40.64 18.76
C GLU A 475 22.82 39.78 18.95
N ARG A 476 22.80 38.86 19.93
CA ARG A 476 21.69 37.91 20.15
C ARG A 476 20.35 38.61 20.37
N GLU A 477 20.29 39.61 21.23
CA GLU A 477 19.04 40.35 21.48
C GLU A 477 18.56 41.12 20.23
N ALA A 478 19.49 41.70 19.47
CA ALA A 478 19.17 42.39 18.23
C ALA A 478 18.65 41.43 17.16
N ALA A 479 19.27 40.25 17.03
CA ALA A 479 18.85 39.19 16.11
C ALA A 479 17.44 38.67 16.45
N VAL A 480 17.17 38.40 17.73
CA VAL A 480 15.85 37.96 18.21
C VAL A 480 14.78 39.03 18.00
N THR A 481 15.13 40.30 18.23
CA THR A 481 14.21 41.43 17.97
C THR A 481 13.91 41.54 16.48
N ALA A 482 14.93 41.44 15.62
CA ALA A 482 14.75 41.46 14.17
C ALA A 482 13.88 40.29 13.68
N LEU A 483 14.08 39.07 14.22
CA LEU A 483 13.22 37.92 13.93
C LEU A 483 11.77 38.20 14.31
N ARG A 484 11.53 38.67 15.55
CA ARG A 484 10.17 39.00 16.02
C ARG A 484 9.50 40.07 15.16
N ASP A 485 10.19 41.17 14.88
CA ASP A 485 9.66 42.28 14.09
C ASP A 485 9.34 41.83 12.66
N ARG A 486 10.21 40.98 12.07
CA ARG A 486 9.99 40.42 10.75
C ARG A 486 8.78 39.51 10.68
N LEU A 487 8.59 38.67 11.70
CA LEU A 487 7.41 37.79 11.82
C LEU A 487 6.13 38.59 12.05
N ALA A 488 6.17 39.62 12.89
CA ALA A 488 5.03 40.49 13.18
C ALA A 488 4.62 41.38 11.98
N ALA A 489 5.54 41.61 11.03
CA ALA A 489 5.26 42.41 9.84
C ALA A 489 4.41 41.69 8.77
N PHE A 490 4.22 40.37 8.89
CA PHE A 490 3.38 39.63 7.94
C PHE A 490 1.89 39.97 8.14
N PRO A 491 1.12 40.30 7.07
CA PRO A 491 -0.29 40.72 7.21
C PRO A 491 -1.18 39.72 7.95
N GLU A 492 -0.96 38.42 7.70
CA GLU A 492 -1.72 37.32 8.30
C GLU A 492 -1.23 36.92 9.71
N MET A 493 -0.14 37.51 10.20
CA MET A 493 0.29 37.36 11.58
C MET A 493 -0.48 38.39 12.43
N ASP A 494 -1.32 37.93 13.36
CA ASP A 494 -2.05 38.85 14.23
C ASP A 494 -1.11 39.41 15.32
N TYR A 495 -0.33 38.52 15.95
CA TYR A 495 0.70 38.91 16.90
C TYR A 495 1.76 37.83 17.09
N VAL A 496 2.91 38.25 17.63
CA VAL A 496 4.03 37.39 18.03
C VAL A 496 4.32 37.63 19.50
N THR A 497 4.44 36.57 20.29
CA THR A 497 4.71 36.67 21.73
C THR A 497 6.08 37.27 22.02
N THR A 498 6.29 37.70 23.26
CA THR A 498 7.64 38.00 23.75
C THR A 498 8.54 36.76 23.65
N PRO A 499 9.82 36.91 23.26
CA PRO A 499 10.76 35.80 23.17
C PRO A 499 11.05 35.18 24.54
N GLN A 500 11.07 33.85 24.59
CA GLN A 500 11.50 33.07 25.74
C GLN A 500 12.87 32.47 25.46
N PHE A 501 13.88 32.90 26.20
CA PHE A 501 15.24 32.36 26.07
C PHE A 501 15.38 31.04 26.83
N SER A 502 16.20 30.14 26.29
CA SER A 502 16.66 28.96 27.01
C SER A 502 17.54 29.34 28.20
N SER A 503 17.75 28.40 29.12
CA SER A 503 18.61 28.60 30.30
C SER A 503 20.05 29.01 29.93
N ASN A 504 20.58 28.45 28.84
CA ASN A 504 21.90 28.77 28.30
C ASN A 504 21.92 30.03 27.39
N LYS A 505 20.76 30.67 27.14
CA LYS A 505 20.57 31.80 26.20
C LYS A 505 21.07 31.55 24.76
N LEU A 506 21.19 30.29 24.37
CA LEU A 506 21.57 29.86 23.01
C LEU A 506 20.36 29.44 22.17
N GLY A 507 19.18 29.32 22.76
CA GLY A 507 17.93 29.11 22.05
C GLY A 507 16.91 30.17 22.42
N VAL A 508 15.99 30.43 21.50
CA VAL A 508 14.82 31.27 21.76
C VAL A 508 13.56 30.62 21.19
N MET A 509 12.46 30.75 21.92
CA MET A 509 11.14 30.30 21.51
C MET A 509 10.17 31.49 21.46
N LEU A 510 9.37 31.55 20.41
CA LEU A 510 8.35 32.56 20.13
C LEU A 510 7.09 31.87 19.62
N ASN A 511 5.91 32.36 19.97
CA ASN A 511 4.66 31.89 19.38
C ASN A 511 4.08 32.98 18.47
N GLY A 512 3.83 32.63 17.21
CA GLY A 512 3.05 33.44 16.27
C GLY A 512 1.61 32.98 16.25
N VAL A 513 0.66 33.90 16.34
CA VAL A 513 -0.77 33.59 16.17
C VAL A 513 -1.24 34.20 14.86
N PRO A 514 -1.65 33.36 13.90
CA PRO A 514 -2.24 33.83 12.64
C PRO A 514 -3.59 34.53 12.86
N ARG A 515 -4.11 35.20 11.83
CA ARG A 515 -5.48 35.72 11.83
C ARG A 515 -6.52 34.62 11.53
N SER A 516 -6.21 33.75 10.57
CA SER A 516 -7.07 32.66 10.11
C SER A 516 -6.71 31.31 10.73
N GLY A 517 -7.61 30.33 10.59
CA GLY A 517 -7.45 28.99 11.15
C GLY A 517 -6.35 28.15 10.49
N PRO A 518 -6.05 26.97 11.05
CA PRO A 518 -4.95 26.11 10.62
C PRO A 518 -5.09 25.58 9.19
N ASN A 519 -6.32 25.32 8.74
CA ASN A 519 -6.59 24.78 7.40
C ASN A 519 -6.78 25.85 6.32
N ASN A 520 -6.75 27.14 6.68
CA ASN A 520 -6.91 28.24 5.73
C ASN A 520 -5.65 28.42 4.87
N GLN A 521 -5.83 28.64 3.56
CA GLN A 521 -4.72 28.86 2.63
C GLN A 521 -3.85 30.06 3.04
N ALA A 522 -4.43 31.13 3.58
CA ALA A 522 -3.70 32.32 4.03
C ALA A 522 -2.70 31.99 5.15
N THR A 523 -3.08 31.10 6.08
CA THR A 523 -2.19 30.64 7.16
C THR A 523 -1.06 29.77 6.62
N LYS A 524 -1.33 28.91 5.63
CA LYS A 524 -0.29 28.09 4.99
C LYS A 524 0.72 28.94 4.23
N ASP A 525 0.23 29.94 3.50
CA ASP A 525 1.07 30.92 2.81
C ASP A 525 1.92 31.72 3.81
N LEU A 526 1.36 32.09 4.97
CA LEU A 526 2.11 32.70 6.07
C LEU A 526 3.27 31.81 6.53
N VAL A 527 3.06 30.51 6.74
CA VAL A 527 4.14 29.59 7.15
C VAL A 527 5.24 29.51 6.08
N ARG A 528 4.86 29.40 4.80
CA ARG A 528 5.82 29.39 3.69
C ARG A 528 6.65 30.67 3.65
N ASP A 529 5.98 31.82 3.69
CA ASP A 529 6.63 33.12 3.57
C ASP A 529 7.46 33.45 4.80
N ALA A 530 7.00 33.04 5.99
CA ALA A 530 7.74 33.15 7.23
C ALA A 530 9.00 32.28 7.22
N ARG A 531 9.02 31.11 6.58
CA ARG A 531 10.26 30.32 6.42
C ARG A 531 11.20 30.90 5.37
N ALA A 532 10.66 31.43 4.27
CA ALA A 532 11.47 32.06 3.24
C ALA A 532 12.25 33.29 3.76
N ALA A 533 11.76 33.94 4.81
CA ALA A 533 12.44 35.05 5.47
C ALA A 533 13.69 34.64 6.27
N GLU A 534 13.93 33.34 6.51
CA GLU A 534 15.08 32.86 7.27
C GLU A 534 16.40 33.28 6.61
N ALA A 535 16.51 33.14 5.29
CA ALA A 535 17.75 33.40 4.56
C ALA A 535 18.31 34.82 4.82
N GLU A 536 17.43 35.83 4.88
CA GLU A 536 17.81 37.21 5.18
C GLU A 536 18.37 37.38 6.61
N LEU A 537 17.75 36.71 7.58
CA LEU A 537 18.14 36.78 8.98
C LEU A 537 19.41 35.97 9.25
N THR A 538 19.57 34.81 8.62
CA THR A 538 20.79 33.99 8.70
C THR A 538 21.98 34.71 8.08
N GLU A 539 21.82 35.35 6.93
CA GLU A 539 22.93 36.09 6.28
C GLU A 539 23.39 37.28 7.14
N ARG A 540 22.46 37.96 7.81
CA ARG A 540 22.76 39.16 8.59
C ARG A 540 23.30 38.87 9.99
N TYR A 541 22.73 37.90 10.70
CA TYR A 541 23.00 37.66 12.11
C TYR A 541 23.53 36.24 12.41
N GLY A 542 23.44 35.31 11.46
CA GLY A 542 23.74 33.89 11.69
C GLY A 542 22.65 33.14 12.46
N ILE A 543 21.45 33.71 12.61
CA ILE A 543 20.32 33.06 13.28
C ILE A 543 19.69 32.00 12.37
N GLU A 544 19.42 30.83 12.94
CA GLU A 544 18.75 29.72 12.27
C GLU A 544 17.45 29.42 13.03
N TYR A 545 16.33 29.18 12.34
CA TYR A 545 15.08 28.86 13.03
C TYR A 545 14.21 27.84 12.29
N GLY A 546 13.36 27.18 13.06
CA GLY A 546 12.28 26.33 12.57
C GLY A 546 10.92 26.87 13.00
N ILE A 547 9.90 26.54 12.21
CA ILE A 547 8.49 26.79 12.56
C ILE A 547 7.79 25.44 12.65
N THR A 548 7.22 25.15 13.82
CA THR A 548 6.43 23.95 14.12
C THR A 548 5.06 24.34 14.69
N GLY A 549 4.32 23.33 15.17
CA GLY A 549 2.91 23.40 15.51
C GLY A 549 2.06 22.68 14.48
N THR A 550 0.84 22.30 14.87
CA THR A 550 -0.08 21.49 14.03
C THR A 550 -0.27 22.10 12.64
N THR A 551 -0.40 23.42 12.56
CA THR A 551 -0.56 24.15 11.29
C THR A 551 0.66 24.07 10.39
N ALA A 552 1.86 24.20 10.95
CA ALA A 552 3.09 24.11 10.18
C ALA A 552 3.32 22.67 9.68
N ILE A 553 3.03 21.68 10.53
CA ILE A 553 3.06 20.26 10.15
C ILE A 553 2.05 19.98 9.03
N TYR A 554 0.84 20.53 9.11
CA TYR A 554 -0.17 20.35 8.06
C TYR A 554 0.24 21.00 6.75
N ALA A 555 0.79 22.22 6.78
CA ALA A 555 1.32 22.89 5.60
C ALA A 555 2.47 22.09 4.95
N ASP A 556 3.35 21.51 5.76
CA ASP A 556 4.45 20.66 5.29
C ASP A 556 3.95 19.37 4.64
N MET A 557 3.04 18.66 5.30
CA MET A 557 2.43 17.44 4.75
C MET A 557 1.70 17.73 3.45
N ASP A 558 0.94 18.82 3.38
CA ASP A 558 0.21 19.22 2.19
C ASP A 558 1.16 19.49 1.02
N HIS A 559 2.25 20.22 1.26
CA HIS A 559 3.26 20.49 0.25
C HIS A 559 3.96 19.21 -0.25
N VAL A 560 4.33 18.33 0.67
CA VAL A 560 4.94 17.02 0.33
C VAL A 560 3.96 16.20 -0.50
N LEU A 561 2.71 16.05 -0.07
CA LEU A 561 1.71 15.23 -0.77
C LEU A 561 1.38 15.80 -2.16
N LEU A 562 1.16 17.10 -2.29
CA LEU A 562 0.90 17.77 -3.57
C LEU A 562 2.07 17.60 -4.54
N GLY A 563 3.31 17.74 -4.06
CA GLY A 563 4.51 17.53 -4.85
C GLY A 563 4.64 16.11 -5.41
N LYS A 564 3.95 15.14 -4.82
CA LYS A 564 4.00 13.72 -5.23
C LYS A 564 2.86 13.29 -6.16
N ILE A 565 1.80 14.09 -6.32
CA ILE A 565 0.66 13.72 -7.17
C ILE A 565 1.09 13.47 -8.63
N VAL A 566 1.87 14.40 -9.21
CA VAL A 566 2.31 14.29 -10.61
C VAL A 566 3.21 13.07 -10.86
N PRO A 567 4.30 12.83 -10.09
CA PRO A 567 5.11 11.64 -10.31
C PRO A 567 4.33 10.35 -10.04
N TYR A 568 3.46 10.32 -9.02
CA TYR A 568 2.61 9.16 -8.75
C TYR A 568 1.66 8.87 -9.92
N LEU A 569 0.97 9.89 -10.43
CA LEU A 569 0.08 9.79 -11.58
C LEU A 569 0.84 9.28 -12.83
N ALA A 570 2.04 9.80 -13.07
CA ALA A 570 2.87 9.36 -14.19
C ALA A 570 3.27 7.88 -14.09
N ILE A 571 3.61 7.41 -12.88
CA ILE A 571 3.94 6.01 -12.63
C ILE A 571 2.73 5.11 -12.84
N VAL A 572 1.58 5.44 -12.23
CA VAL A 572 0.37 4.61 -12.31
C VAL A 572 -0.18 4.59 -13.74
N ALA A 573 -0.35 5.76 -14.36
CA ALA A 573 -0.83 5.86 -15.73
C ALA A 573 0.15 5.20 -16.71
N GLY A 574 1.46 5.35 -16.50
CA GLY A 574 2.50 4.73 -17.33
C GLY A 574 2.52 3.20 -17.19
N ALA A 575 2.57 2.67 -15.97
CA ALA A 575 2.56 1.23 -15.69
C ALA A 575 1.32 0.56 -16.28
N ALA A 576 0.17 1.22 -16.14
CA ALA A 576 -1.05 0.68 -16.67
C ALA A 576 -1.21 0.86 -18.17
N PHE A 577 -0.71 1.94 -18.75
CA PHE A 577 -0.60 2.08 -20.19
C PHE A 577 0.20 0.92 -20.79
N VAL A 578 1.31 0.53 -20.16
CA VAL A 578 2.11 -0.65 -20.54
C VAL A 578 1.30 -1.94 -20.38
N LEU A 579 0.62 -2.13 -19.25
CA LEU A 579 -0.20 -3.32 -18.99
C LEU A 579 -1.35 -3.45 -20.01
N LEU A 580 -1.99 -2.34 -20.39
CA LEU A 580 -3.09 -2.36 -21.35
C LEU A 580 -2.61 -2.55 -22.78
N ILE A 581 -1.41 -2.08 -23.14
CA ILE A 581 -0.76 -2.41 -24.40
C ILE A 581 -0.57 -3.94 -24.51
N LEU A 582 -0.13 -4.57 -23.42
CA LEU A 582 0.07 -6.02 -23.33
C LEU A 582 -1.25 -6.79 -23.54
N VAL A 583 -2.35 -6.30 -22.96
CA VAL A 583 -3.68 -6.94 -23.03
C VAL A 583 -4.35 -6.72 -24.40
N PHE A 584 -4.46 -5.48 -24.86
CA PHE A 584 -5.23 -5.15 -26.06
C PHE A 584 -4.43 -5.27 -27.35
N ARG A 585 -3.10 -5.38 -27.25
CA ARG A 585 -2.18 -5.28 -28.38
C ARG A 585 -2.49 -4.07 -29.27
N SER A 586 -2.73 -2.92 -28.64
CA SER A 586 -2.98 -1.63 -29.28
C SER A 586 -2.35 -0.53 -28.44
N ILE A 587 -1.87 0.54 -29.07
CA ILE A 587 -1.36 1.74 -28.39
C ILE A 587 -2.49 2.76 -28.17
N LEU A 588 -3.39 2.86 -29.14
CA LEU A 588 -4.40 3.90 -29.20
C LEU A 588 -5.58 3.66 -28.24
N VAL A 589 -5.95 2.39 -28.02
CA VAL A 589 -6.99 2.03 -27.05
C VAL A 589 -6.55 2.32 -25.61
N PRO A 590 -5.35 1.91 -25.15
CA PRO A 590 -4.84 2.32 -23.84
C PRO A 590 -4.67 3.83 -23.69
N PHE A 591 -4.23 4.54 -24.73
CA PHE A 591 -4.03 5.99 -24.67
C PHE A 591 -5.35 6.73 -24.43
N THR A 592 -6.39 6.38 -25.19
CA THR A 592 -7.71 6.98 -25.04
C THR A 592 -8.37 6.60 -23.71
N ALA A 593 -8.12 5.39 -23.20
CA ALA A 593 -8.54 4.97 -21.86
C ALA A 593 -7.87 5.81 -20.77
N ALA A 594 -6.55 6.02 -20.86
CA ALA A 594 -5.80 6.84 -19.91
C ALA A 594 -6.29 8.30 -19.92
N LEU A 595 -6.56 8.88 -21.10
CA LEU A 595 -7.11 10.24 -21.20
C LEU A 595 -8.53 10.35 -20.62
N GLY A 596 -9.38 9.36 -20.91
CA GLY A 596 -10.73 9.27 -20.34
C GLY A 596 -10.68 9.17 -18.81
N PHE A 597 -9.75 8.38 -18.27
CA PHE A 597 -9.50 8.29 -16.83
C PHE A 597 -9.08 9.63 -16.23
N LEU A 598 -8.11 10.34 -16.82
CA LEU A 598 -7.68 11.66 -16.34
C LEU A 598 -8.84 12.66 -16.28
N LEU A 599 -9.70 12.64 -17.30
CA LEU A 599 -10.88 13.50 -17.36
C LEU A 599 -11.94 13.09 -16.32
N SER A 600 -12.13 11.79 -16.10
CA SER A 600 -12.98 11.28 -15.02
C SER A 600 -12.46 11.72 -13.66
N MET A 601 -11.16 11.62 -13.41
CA MET A 601 -10.53 12.04 -12.16
C MET A 601 -10.74 13.52 -11.87
N ALA A 602 -10.50 14.38 -12.87
CA ALA A 602 -10.75 15.82 -12.73
C ALA A 602 -12.23 16.11 -12.40
N ALA A 603 -13.16 15.42 -13.08
CA ALA A 603 -14.59 15.54 -12.82
C ALA A 603 -14.96 15.04 -11.41
N THR A 604 -14.37 13.95 -10.93
CA THR A 604 -14.58 13.44 -9.57
C THR A 604 -14.10 14.44 -8.52
N PHE A 605 -12.91 15.03 -8.70
CA PHE A 605 -12.43 16.07 -7.79
C PHE A 605 -13.37 17.27 -7.76
N GLY A 606 -13.86 17.72 -8.91
CA GLY A 606 -14.78 18.84 -8.97
C GLY A 606 -16.14 18.51 -8.33
N ALA A 607 -16.64 17.28 -8.51
CA ALA A 607 -17.83 16.81 -7.80
C ALA A 607 -17.62 16.77 -6.27
N THR A 608 -16.46 16.30 -5.81
CA THR A 608 -16.13 16.25 -4.36
C THR A 608 -16.01 17.66 -3.78
N VAL A 609 -15.36 18.60 -4.47
CA VAL A 609 -15.27 20.02 -4.05
C VAL A 609 -16.67 20.64 -3.97
N LEU A 610 -17.50 20.43 -4.98
CA LEU A 610 -18.85 21.01 -5.06
C LEU A 610 -19.75 20.54 -3.89
N ILE A 611 -19.58 19.31 -3.43
CA ILE A 611 -20.37 18.73 -2.33
C ILE A 611 -19.75 19.04 -0.96
N PHE A 612 -18.45 18.83 -0.78
CA PHE A 612 -17.78 18.90 0.53
C PHE A 612 -17.22 20.28 0.88
N GLN A 613 -16.85 21.11 -0.10
CA GLN A 613 -16.29 22.45 0.16
C GLN A 613 -17.30 23.56 -0.11
N GLU A 614 -18.07 23.44 -1.20
CA GLU A 614 -19.09 24.45 -1.53
C GLU A 614 -20.44 24.16 -0.85
N GLY A 615 -20.64 22.96 -0.30
CA GLY A 615 -21.88 22.58 0.38
C GLY A 615 -23.11 22.57 -0.53
N THR A 616 -22.91 22.43 -1.85
CA THR A 616 -23.99 22.51 -2.83
C THR A 616 -25.03 21.42 -2.58
N PHE A 617 -26.31 21.73 -2.79
CA PHE A 617 -27.47 20.88 -2.49
C PHE A 617 -27.77 20.64 -1.00
N GLY A 618 -27.01 21.23 -0.07
CA GLY A 618 -27.28 21.12 1.38
C GLY A 618 -27.17 19.69 1.93
N LEU A 619 -26.48 18.80 1.21
CA LEU A 619 -26.24 17.41 1.60
C LEU A 619 -25.24 17.31 2.76
N ILE A 620 -24.36 18.30 2.89
CA ILE A 620 -23.37 18.41 3.95
C ILE A 620 -23.64 19.71 4.71
N ALA A 621 -23.92 19.57 6.00
CA ALA A 621 -24.30 20.69 6.86
C ALA A 621 -23.12 21.60 7.20
N ASP A 622 -21.89 21.07 7.19
CA ASP A 622 -20.67 21.78 7.55
C ASP A 622 -19.58 21.52 6.48
N PRO A 623 -19.39 22.41 5.51
CA PRO A 623 -18.37 22.26 4.47
C PRO A 623 -16.95 22.34 5.04
N GLN A 624 -16.08 21.44 4.62
CA GLN A 624 -14.74 21.26 5.18
C GLN A 624 -13.70 21.05 4.06
N PRO A 625 -12.42 21.39 4.32
CA PRO A 625 -11.31 21.07 3.40
C PRO A 625 -11.26 19.58 3.06
N ILE A 626 -10.78 19.26 1.86
CA ILE A 626 -10.62 17.87 1.44
C ILE A 626 -9.33 17.33 2.04
N VAL A 627 -9.36 16.10 2.55
CA VAL A 627 -8.20 15.48 3.18
C VAL A 627 -7.01 15.43 2.22
N SER A 628 -5.83 15.93 2.63
CA SER A 628 -4.67 16.16 1.75
C SER A 628 -4.18 14.92 0.99
N PHE A 629 -4.39 13.71 1.53
CA PHE A 629 -4.00 12.48 0.85
C PHE A 629 -5.09 11.87 -0.06
N LEU A 630 -6.34 12.35 0.02
CA LEU A 630 -7.45 11.84 -0.80
C LEU A 630 -7.12 11.86 -2.30
N PRO A 631 -6.49 12.91 -2.88
CA PRO A 631 -6.16 12.91 -4.30
C PRO A 631 -5.24 11.78 -4.75
N ILE A 632 -4.16 11.52 -3.99
CA ILE A 632 -3.22 10.44 -4.29
C ILE A 632 -3.94 9.09 -4.20
N MET A 633 -4.72 8.90 -3.14
CA MET A 633 -5.51 7.68 -2.93
C MET A 633 -6.52 7.45 -4.05
N LEU A 634 -7.28 8.48 -4.41
CA LEU A 634 -8.32 8.43 -5.44
C LEU A 634 -7.72 8.08 -6.81
N ILE A 635 -6.57 8.69 -7.15
CA ILE A 635 -5.85 8.36 -8.39
C ILE A 635 -5.52 6.87 -8.40
N GLY A 636 -4.92 6.33 -7.34
CA GLY A 636 -4.54 4.92 -7.28
C GLY A 636 -5.72 3.96 -7.32
N LEU A 637 -6.74 4.23 -6.49
CA LEU A 637 -7.89 3.36 -6.34
C LEU A 637 -8.79 3.37 -7.56
N VAL A 638 -9.26 4.57 -7.96
CA VAL A 638 -10.17 4.67 -9.10
C VAL A 638 -9.47 4.15 -10.32
N PHE A 639 -8.17 4.44 -10.50
CA PHE A 639 -7.43 3.88 -11.62
C PHE A 639 -7.46 2.36 -11.64
N GLY A 640 -7.07 1.71 -10.55
CA GLY A 640 -7.07 0.25 -10.45
C GLY A 640 -8.45 -0.34 -10.73
N LEU A 641 -9.50 0.21 -10.11
CA LEU A 641 -10.88 -0.27 -10.19
C LEU A 641 -11.51 -0.03 -11.56
N ALA A 642 -11.15 1.08 -12.19
CA ALA A 642 -11.72 1.51 -13.45
C ALA A 642 -11.38 0.51 -14.55
N MET A 643 -10.12 0.05 -14.63
CA MET A 643 -9.61 -0.65 -15.81
C MET A 643 -10.33 -1.95 -16.19
N ASP A 644 -10.95 -2.61 -15.22
CA ASP A 644 -11.58 -3.93 -15.35
C ASP A 644 -12.69 -3.92 -16.40
N TYR A 645 -13.51 -2.86 -16.39
CA TYR A 645 -14.59 -2.68 -17.35
C TYR A 645 -14.08 -2.38 -18.76
N GLN A 646 -12.89 -1.80 -18.93
CA GLN A 646 -12.31 -1.64 -20.27
C GLN A 646 -12.05 -3.01 -20.85
N VAL A 647 -11.41 -3.87 -20.05
CA VAL A 647 -11.04 -5.21 -20.48
C VAL A 647 -12.30 -5.98 -20.85
N PHE A 648 -13.33 -5.99 -20.02
CA PHE A 648 -14.56 -6.74 -20.35
C PHE A 648 -15.34 -6.20 -21.55
N LEU A 649 -15.53 -4.87 -21.65
CA LEU A 649 -16.34 -4.29 -22.71
C LEU A 649 -15.59 -4.26 -24.05
N VAL A 650 -14.33 -3.82 -24.04
CA VAL A 650 -13.54 -3.61 -25.25
C VAL A 650 -13.03 -4.94 -25.83
N THR A 651 -12.70 -5.95 -25.01
CA THR A 651 -12.34 -7.28 -25.54
C THR A 651 -13.51 -7.92 -26.29
N ARG A 652 -14.76 -7.77 -25.81
CA ARG A 652 -15.95 -8.24 -26.55
C ARG A 652 -16.15 -7.50 -27.87
N MET A 653 -15.92 -6.19 -27.91
CA MET A 653 -15.96 -5.42 -29.16
C MET A 653 -14.84 -5.86 -30.12
N ARG A 654 -13.65 -6.16 -29.60
CA ARG A 654 -12.51 -6.67 -30.35
C ARG A 654 -12.79 -8.05 -30.92
N GLU A 655 -13.36 -8.96 -30.13
CA GLU A 655 -13.76 -10.30 -30.55
C GLU A 655 -14.64 -10.23 -31.80
N GLU A 656 -15.69 -9.42 -31.75
CA GLU A 656 -16.62 -9.24 -32.87
C GLU A 656 -15.97 -8.63 -34.12
N TYR A 657 -15.03 -7.70 -33.93
CA TYR A 657 -14.28 -7.08 -35.02
C TYR A 657 -13.32 -8.06 -35.71
N VAL A 658 -12.60 -8.86 -34.93
CA VAL A 658 -11.67 -9.89 -35.47
C VAL A 658 -12.44 -10.96 -36.25
N HIS A 659 -13.70 -11.23 -35.92
CA HIS A 659 -14.59 -12.13 -36.67
C HIS A 659 -15.23 -11.48 -37.92
N GLY A 660 -14.78 -10.29 -38.32
CA GLY A 660 -15.12 -9.69 -39.62
C GLY A 660 -16.28 -8.69 -39.60
N LYS A 661 -16.84 -8.34 -38.43
CA LYS A 661 -17.84 -7.26 -38.33
C LYS A 661 -17.20 -5.88 -38.57
N SER A 662 -17.98 -4.93 -39.08
CA SER A 662 -17.55 -3.54 -39.18
C SER A 662 -17.27 -2.95 -37.78
N PRO A 663 -16.41 -1.93 -37.63
CA PRO A 663 -16.12 -1.33 -36.30
C PRO A 663 -17.38 -0.89 -35.53
N THR A 664 -18.37 -0.34 -36.25
CA THR A 664 -19.64 0.10 -35.64
C THR A 664 -20.51 -1.08 -35.22
N ASP A 665 -20.64 -2.09 -36.05
CA ASP A 665 -21.45 -3.27 -35.73
C ASP A 665 -20.80 -4.13 -34.63
N ALA A 666 -19.47 -4.22 -34.64
CA ALA A 666 -18.69 -4.87 -33.60
C ALA A 666 -18.85 -4.16 -32.25
N MET A 667 -18.81 -2.81 -32.24
CA MET A 667 -19.10 -2.02 -31.04
C MET A 667 -20.52 -2.29 -30.53
N ILE A 668 -21.55 -2.23 -31.38
CA ILE A 668 -22.95 -2.43 -30.97
C ILE A 668 -23.19 -3.86 -30.44
N SER A 669 -22.65 -4.88 -31.13
CA SER A 669 -22.76 -6.29 -30.74
C SER A 669 -22.02 -6.56 -29.43
N GLY A 670 -20.79 -6.07 -29.29
CA GLY A 670 -20.01 -6.19 -28.06
C GLY A 670 -20.65 -5.47 -26.87
N TYR A 671 -21.19 -4.27 -27.10
CA TYR A 671 -21.90 -3.49 -26.09
C TYR A 671 -23.13 -4.21 -25.56
N HIS A 672 -23.93 -4.83 -26.44
CA HIS A 672 -25.13 -5.58 -26.04
C HIS A 672 -24.86 -6.63 -24.97
N HIS A 673 -23.83 -7.45 -25.19
CA HIS A 673 -23.48 -8.57 -24.33
C HIS A 673 -22.75 -8.13 -23.05
N GLY A 674 -22.01 -7.02 -23.09
CA GLY A 674 -21.26 -6.52 -21.94
C GLY A 674 -22.05 -5.59 -21.01
N ALA A 675 -22.99 -4.80 -21.55
CA ALA A 675 -23.57 -3.66 -20.83
C ALA A 675 -24.30 -4.03 -19.54
N ARG A 676 -25.06 -5.14 -19.50
CA ARG A 676 -25.79 -5.55 -18.29
C ARG A 676 -24.86 -5.93 -17.15
N VAL A 677 -23.78 -6.65 -17.46
CA VAL A 677 -22.82 -7.11 -16.44
C VAL A 677 -22.07 -5.90 -15.89
N VAL A 678 -21.56 -5.04 -16.77
CA VAL A 678 -20.83 -3.81 -16.37
C VAL A 678 -21.74 -2.85 -15.60
N THR A 679 -23.01 -2.69 -16.00
CA THR A 679 -23.97 -1.83 -15.26
C THR A 679 -24.24 -2.40 -13.85
N SER A 680 -24.44 -3.71 -13.74
CA SER A 680 -24.66 -4.36 -12.44
C SER A 680 -23.45 -4.19 -11.53
N ALA A 681 -22.24 -4.44 -12.07
CA ALA A 681 -20.97 -4.27 -11.38
C ALA A 681 -20.77 -2.83 -10.89
N ALA A 682 -20.97 -1.85 -11.77
CA ALA A 682 -20.85 -0.44 -11.43
C ALA A 682 -21.83 -0.03 -10.32
N ILE A 683 -23.11 -0.44 -10.40
CA ILE A 683 -24.10 -0.14 -9.36
C ILE A 683 -23.70 -0.76 -8.01
N ILE A 684 -23.15 -1.98 -8.01
CA ILE A 684 -22.65 -2.63 -6.79
C ILE A 684 -21.51 -1.80 -6.19
N MET A 685 -20.49 -1.45 -6.98
CA MET A 685 -19.35 -0.67 -6.48
C MET A 685 -19.77 0.71 -5.98
N ILE A 686 -20.63 1.42 -6.73
CA ILE A 686 -21.19 2.71 -6.29
C ILE A 686 -21.94 2.56 -4.97
N SER A 687 -22.68 1.48 -4.78
CA SER A 687 -23.43 1.24 -3.53
C SER A 687 -22.52 0.88 -2.36
N VAL A 688 -21.46 0.10 -2.60
CA VAL A 688 -20.49 -0.30 -1.57
C VAL A 688 -19.64 0.89 -1.14
N PHE A 689 -19.09 1.69 -2.07
CA PHE A 689 -18.38 2.91 -1.70
C PHE A 689 -19.32 3.97 -1.14
N GLY A 690 -20.54 4.06 -1.70
CA GLY A 690 -21.56 5.00 -1.26
C GLY A 690 -22.11 4.70 0.13
N SER A 691 -21.99 3.48 0.67
CA SER A 691 -22.43 3.19 2.04
C SER A 691 -21.55 3.87 3.10
N PHE A 692 -20.29 4.21 2.77
CA PHE A 692 -19.39 4.96 3.65
C PHE A 692 -19.81 6.43 3.82
N LEU A 693 -20.73 6.96 3.00
CA LEU A 693 -21.38 8.26 3.26
C LEU A 693 -22.21 8.26 4.56
N LEU A 694 -22.55 7.07 5.08
CA LEU A 694 -23.33 6.90 6.31
C LEU A 694 -22.46 6.80 7.57
N GLU A 695 -21.13 6.67 7.43
CA GLU A 695 -20.22 6.68 8.58
C GLU A 695 -20.23 8.06 9.25
N GLN A 696 -19.87 8.21 10.52
CA GLN A 696 -19.85 9.54 11.15
C GLN A 696 -18.61 10.35 10.75
N ASP A 697 -17.47 9.65 10.63
CA ASP A 697 -16.19 10.22 10.25
C ASP A 697 -16.22 10.91 8.87
N VAL A 698 -15.80 12.17 8.83
CA VAL A 698 -15.83 13.00 7.61
C VAL A 698 -14.83 12.50 6.58
N THR A 699 -13.71 11.91 7.01
CA THR A 699 -12.71 11.33 6.12
C THR A 699 -13.28 10.13 5.36
N ALA A 700 -13.95 9.23 6.07
CA ALA A 700 -14.68 8.09 5.50
C ALA A 700 -15.78 8.53 4.52
N LYS A 701 -16.60 9.53 4.90
CA LYS A 701 -17.66 10.08 4.02
C LYS A 701 -17.09 10.64 2.72
N SER A 702 -16.06 11.46 2.80
CA SER A 702 -15.46 12.11 1.63
C SER A 702 -14.77 11.10 0.71
N MET A 703 -14.06 10.11 1.26
CA MET A 703 -13.43 9.05 0.48
C MET A 703 -14.48 8.12 -0.18
N GLY A 704 -15.50 7.72 0.58
CA GLY A 704 -16.62 6.91 0.06
C GLY A 704 -17.36 7.60 -1.08
N PHE A 705 -17.68 8.89 -0.91
CA PHE A 705 -18.29 9.71 -1.98
C PHE A 705 -17.38 9.81 -3.20
N ALA A 706 -16.12 10.19 -3.01
CA ALA A 706 -15.19 10.40 -4.12
C ALA A 706 -14.99 9.12 -4.93
N LEU A 707 -14.90 7.96 -4.28
CA LEU A 707 -14.79 6.67 -4.95
C LEU A 707 -16.09 6.27 -5.66
N ALA A 708 -17.25 6.41 -5.01
CA ALA A 708 -18.54 6.13 -5.61
C ALA A 708 -18.78 7.02 -6.86
N CYS A 709 -18.49 8.31 -6.74
CA CYS A 709 -18.59 9.27 -7.83
C CYS A 709 -17.58 8.96 -8.94
N GLY A 710 -16.34 8.66 -8.60
CA GLY A 710 -15.29 8.33 -9.57
C GLY A 710 -15.62 7.08 -10.37
N VAL A 711 -16.09 6.03 -9.70
CA VAL A 711 -16.59 4.82 -10.39
C VAL A 711 -17.82 5.12 -11.24
N ALA A 712 -18.76 5.94 -10.77
CA ALA A 712 -19.95 6.28 -11.54
C ALA A 712 -19.62 7.05 -12.83
N ILE A 713 -18.77 8.07 -12.73
CA ILE A 713 -18.33 8.87 -13.87
C ILE A 713 -17.56 8.00 -14.86
N ASP A 714 -16.61 7.21 -14.37
CA ASP A 714 -15.78 6.36 -15.21
C ASP A 714 -16.62 5.25 -15.89
N ALA A 715 -17.44 4.51 -15.15
CA ALA A 715 -18.23 3.41 -15.69
C ALA A 715 -19.29 3.89 -16.70
N PHE A 716 -20.05 4.94 -16.38
CA PHE A 716 -21.17 5.38 -17.21
C PHE A 716 -20.78 6.41 -18.27
N VAL A 717 -19.98 7.42 -17.93
CA VAL A 717 -19.65 8.51 -18.86
C VAL A 717 -18.45 8.10 -19.72
N VAL A 718 -17.39 7.60 -19.11
CA VAL A 718 -16.18 7.23 -19.86
C VAL A 718 -16.38 5.92 -20.62
N ARG A 719 -16.71 4.82 -19.95
CA ARG A 719 -16.70 3.49 -20.59
C ARG A 719 -17.92 3.17 -21.40
N MET A 720 -19.09 3.63 -20.99
CA MET A 720 -20.32 3.37 -21.74
C MET A 720 -20.60 4.39 -22.85
N VAL A 721 -19.99 5.58 -22.81
CA VAL A 721 -20.24 6.64 -23.80
C VAL A 721 -18.97 7.10 -24.53
N LEU A 722 -17.96 7.59 -23.81
CA LEU A 722 -16.74 8.15 -24.41
C LEU A 722 -15.95 7.10 -25.21
N VAL A 723 -15.65 5.95 -24.60
CA VAL A 723 -14.82 4.89 -25.21
C VAL A 723 -15.49 4.29 -26.46
N PRO A 724 -16.79 3.90 -26.44
CA PRO A 724 -17.44 3.37 -27.63
C PRO A 724 -17.53 4.41 -28.76
N ALA A 725 -17.75 5.69 -28.44
CA ALA A 725 -17.73 6.76 -29.43
C ALA A 725 -16.34 6.90 -30.08
N LEU A 726 -15.26 6.87 -29.29
CA LEU A 726 -13.89 6.91 -29.79
C LEU A 726 -13.57 5.71 -30.66
N LEU A 727 -13.94 4.49 -30.26
CA LEU A 727 -13.70 3.28 -31.06
C LEU A 727 -14.37 3.35 -32.43
N VAL A 728 -15.61 3.87 -32.50
CA VAL A 728 -16.32 4.07 -33.78
C VAL A 728 -15.61 5.12 -34.64
N ILE A 729 -15.16 6.24 -34.06
CA ILE A 729 -14.48 7.32 -34.78
C ILE A 729 -13.12 6.85 -35.32
N MET A 730 -12.35 6.13 -34.50
CA MET A 730 -11.01 5.64 -34.85
C MET A 730 -11.06 4.47 -35.83
N GLY A 731 -12.19 3.75 -35.89
CA GLY A 731 -12.43 2.65 -36.81
C GLY A 731 -11.34 1.60 -36.77
N LYS A 732 -10.77 1.26 -37.93
CA LYS A 732 -9.68 0.27 -38.02
C LYS A 732 -8.40 0.71 -37.30
N GLY A 733 -8.18 2.01 -37.16
CA GLY A 733 -7.00 2.59 -36.50
C GLY A 733 -6.96 2.32 -35.00
N ALA A 734 -8.10 2.05 -34.37
CA ALA A 734 -8.16 1.73 -32.94
C ALA A 734 -7.28 0.51 -32.58
N TRP A 735 -7.12 -0.44 -33.50
CA TRP A 735 -6.40 -1.70 -33.28
C TRP A 735 -4.98 -1.69 -33.84
N TRP A 736 -4.43 -0.50 -34.11
CA TRP A 736 -3.09 -0.37 -34.67
C TRP A 736 -1.98 -0.63 -33.64
N MET A 737 -0.96 -1.37 -34.08
CA MET A 737 0.27 -1.64 -33.33
C MET A 737 1.49 -1.69 -34.25
N PRO A 738 2.64 -1.11 -33.87
CA PRO A 738 3.90 -1.25 -34.61
C PRO A 738 4.41 -2.70 -34.61
N LYS A 739 4.86 -3.19 -35.79
CA LYS A 739 5.35 -4.57 -35.96
C LYS A 739 6.54 -4.93 -35.07
N TRP A 740 7.40 -3.97 -34.75
CA TRP A 740 8.54 -4.21 -33.87
C TRP A 740 8.08 -4.46 -32.42
N LEU A 741 7.04 -3.74 -31.98
CA LEU A 741 6.51 -3.85 -30.63
C LEU A 741 5.71 -5.16 -30.47
N ASP A 742 4.89 -5.51 -31.46
CA ASP A 742 4.14 -6.78 -31.49
C ASP A 742 5.06 -8.02 -31.46
N ARG A 743 6.30 -7.89 -31.96
CA ARG A 743 7.31 -8.96 -31.92
C ARG A 743 7.97 -9.13 -30.55
N ILE A 744 8.06 -8.07 -29.76
CA ILE A 744 8.71 -8.08 -28.43
C ILE A 744 7.71 -8.47 -27.33
N LEU A 745 6.46 -8.05 -27.48
CA LEU A 745 5.44 -8.28 -26.46
C LEU A 745 5.04 -9.76 -26.39
N PRO A 746 5.02 -10.37 -25.18
CA PRO A 746 4.61 -11.75 -25.03
C PRO A 746 3.12 -11.95 -25.39
N ASP A 747 2.79 -13.13 -25.88
CA ASP A 747 1.41 -13.50 -26.23
C ASP A 747 0.65 -14.02 -25.00
N ILE A 748 -0.06 -13.10 -24.37
CA ILE A 748 -0.92 -13.38 -23.24
C ILE A 748 -2.35 -13.59 -23.75
N ASP A 749 -2.74 -14.86 -23.80
CA ASP A 749 -4.10 -15.25 -24.12
C ASP A 749 -5.06 -14.94 -22.94
N VAL A 750 -5.63 -13.73 -22.94
CA VAL A 750 -6.66 -13.27 -21.99
C VAL A 750 -8.07 -13.73 -22.42
N GLU A 751 -8.32 -13.79 -23.73
CA GLU A 751 -9.63 -14.08 -24.33
C GLU A 751 -9.93 -15.59 -24.41
N GLY A 752 -8.93 -16.45 -24.17
CA GLY A 752 -9.06 -17.90 -24.27
C GLY A 752 -9.05 -18.41 -25.72
N ALA A 753 -8.40 -17.69 -26.64
CA ALA A 753 -8.28 -18.09 -28.04
C ALA A 753 -7.63 -19.48 -28.17
N LYS A 754 -6.58 -19.78 -27.40
CA LYS A 754 -5.90 -21.09 -27.41
C LYS A 754 -6.78 -22.20 -26.85
N LEU A 755 -7.69 -21.90 -25.92
CA LEU A 755 -8.69 -22.86 -25.42
C LEU A 755 -9.69 -23.26 -26.51
N ARG A 756 -10.00 -22.37 -27.45
CA ARG A 756 -10.93 -22.64 -28.55
C ARG A 756 -10.27 -23.43 -29.69
N GLU A 757 -9.01 -23.14 -30.01
CA GLU A 757 -8.24 -23.89 -31.01
C GLU A 757 -8.09 -25.37 -30.62
N LEU A 758 -7.85 -25.66 -29.35
CA LEU A 758 -7.83 -27.02 -28.79
C LEU A 758 -9.18 -27.77 -28.89
N ARG A 759 -10.26 -27.06 -29.23
CA ARG A 759 -11.62 -27.60 -29.31
C ARG A 759 -12.11 -27.77 -30.75
N GLN A 760 -11.40 -27.25 -31.76
CA GLN A 760 -11.75 -27.58 -33.14
C GLN A 760 -11.43 -29.06 -33.37
N PRO A 761 -12.41 -29.91 -33.71
CA PRO A 761 -12.11 -31.27 -34.14
C PRO A 761 -11.23 -31.17 -35.39
N GLU A 762 -10.15 -31.95 -35.44
CA GLU A 762 -9.39 -32.15 -36.69
C GLU A 762 -10.39 -32.46 -37.81
N PRO A 763 -10.23 -31.84 -39.01
CA PRO A 763 -11.10 -32.17 -40.12
C PRO A 763 -10.99 -33.67 -40.37
N VAL A 764 -12.12 -34.36 -40.25
CA VAL A 764 -12.24 -35.78 -40.60
C VAL A 764 -11.76 -35.92 -42.05
N VAL A 765 -10.59 -36.51 -42.24
CA VAL A 765 -10.17 -37.00 -43.55
C VAL A 765 -11.22 -38.03 -43.92
N ALA A 766 -12.06 -37.70 -44.90
CA ALA A 766 -13.06 -38.62 -45.42
C ALA A 766 -12.35 -39.90 -45.87
N GLU A 767 -12.66 -41.03 -45.22
CA GLU A 767 -12.35 -42.34 -45.78
C GLU A 767 -13.05 -42.44 -47.15
N PRO A 768 -12.35 -42.84 -48.22
CA PRO A 768 -12.99 -43.07 -49.50
C PRO A 768 -13.93 -44.28 -49.39
N GLU A 769 -15.18 -44.10 -49.83
CA GLU A 769 -16.19 -45.16 -49.97
C GLU A 769 -15.70 -46.34 -50.83
N PRO A 770 -16.24 -47.55 -50.60
CA PRO A 770 -15.68 -48.80 -51.13
C PRO A 770 -15.98 -48.97 -52.62
N ILE A 771 -14.93 -49.17 -53.43
CA ILE A 771 -15.08 -49.64 -54.81
C ILE A 771 -15.27 -51.17 -54.78
N LEU A 772 -16.46 -51.60 -55.19
CA LEU A 772 -16.82 -52.99 -55.49
C LEU A 772 -15.86 -53.57 -56.55
N ALA A 773 -15.04 -54.55 -56.16
CA ALA A 773 -14.25 -55.35 -57.09
C ALA A 773 -14.92 -56.70 -57.34
N HIS A 774 -15.27 -56.95 -58.60
CA HIS A 774 -15.75 -58.21 -59.12
C HIS A 774 -14.71 -59.32 -58.93
N LEU A 775 -15.18 -60.47 -58.44
CA LEU A 775 -14.46 -61.74 -58.44
C LEU A 775 -14.22 -62.22 -59.87
N ASN A 776 -13.01 -62.68 -60.18
CA ASN A 776 -12.75 -64.01 -60.75
C ASN A 776 -11.26 -64.28 -61.01
N GLY A 777 -10.80 -65.47 -60.59
CA GLY A 777 -9.81 -66.24 -61.35
C GLY A 777 -8.43 -66.48 -60.73
N ASN A 778 -8.35 -67.48 -59.85
CA ASN A 778 -7.31 -68.51 -59.72
C ASN A 778 -5.80 -68.15 -59.79
N GLY A 779 -5.09 -68.47 -58.69
CA GLY A 779 -3.95 -69.39 -58.77
C GLY A 779 -2.54 -68.88 -58.37
N VAL A 780 -2.10 -69.31 -57.17
CA VAL A 780 -0.75 -69.82 -56.83
C VAL A 780 0.47 -68.85 -56.80
N GLN A 781 0.90 -68.59 -55.56
CA GLN A 781 2.26 -68.73 -54.97
C GLN A 781 3.40 -67.74 -55.30
N GLN A 782 4.11 -67.40 -54.22
CA GLN A 782 5.23 -66.46 -54.07
C GLN A 782 6.44 -66.74 -54.98
N ASP A 783 7.12 -65.68 -55.42
CA ASP A 783 8.53 -65.46 -55.08
C ASP A 783 8.95 -63.98 -55.17
N VAL A 784 9.83 -63.60 -54.24
CA VAL A 784 10.31 -62.24 -53.90
C VAL A 784 11.55 -61.87 -54.74
N PRO A 785 11.81 -60.57 -55.00
CA PRO A 785 13.20 -60.08 -54.97
C PRO A 785 13.42 -59.02 -53.88
N ALA A 786 14.62 -59.09 -53.32
CA ALA A 786 15.10 -58.48 -52.09
C ALA A 786 14.90 -56.96 -51.98
N ALA A 787 14.43 -56.53 -50.80
CA ALA A 787 14.43 -55.14 -50.37
C ALA A 787 15.86 -54.71 -49.97
N VAL A 788 16.34 -53.65 -50.61
CA VAL A 788 17.51 -52.87 -50.18
C VAL A 788 17.08 -52.04 -48.97
N ALA A 789 17.73 -52.25 -47.83
CA ALA A 789 17.48 -51.51 -46.61
C ALA A 789 17.96 -50.05 -46.74
N SER A 790 17.03 -49.09 -46.79
CA SER A 790 17.34 -47.67 -46.54
C SER A 790 17.18 -47.39 -45.04
N GLY A 791 18.26 -47.44 -44.29
CA GLY A 791 18.28 -47.06 -42.87
C GLY A 791 18.13 -45.55 -42.67
N ARG A 792 17.36 -45.13 -41.68
CA ARG A 792 17.23 -43.74 -41.23
C ARG A 792 18.39 -43.45 -40.29
N THR A 793 19.24 -42.47 -40.60
CA THR A 793 20.42 -42.15 -39.77
C THR A 793 20.47 -40.66 -39.47
N ILE A 794 20.82 -40.32 -38.23
CA ILE A 794 21.12 -38.95 -37.80
C ILE A 794 22.60 -38.95 -37.39
N GLY A 795 23.45 -38.31 -38.18
CA GLY A 795 24.87 -38.13 -37.89
C GLY A 795 25.21 -36.68 -37.54
N GLY A 796 26.40 -36.44 -37.01
CA GLY A 796 26.78 -35.09 -36.58
C GLY A 796 28.15 -35.03 -35.91
N SER A 797 28.61 -33.83 -35.57
CA SER A 797 29.78 -33.63 -34.71
C SER A 797 29.43 -32.90 -33.41
N ILE A 798 30.06 -33.32 -32.32
CA ILE A 798 29.90 -32.76 -30.97
C ILE A 798 31.18 -31.99 -30.64
N ARG A 799 31.03 -30.68 -30.44
CA ARG A 799 32.15 -29.76 -30.23
C ARG A 799 31.92 -28.89 -28.99
N ARG A 800 32.98 -28.25 -28.52
CA ARG A 800 32.91 -27.13 -27.58
C ARG A 800 32.70 -25.82 -28.33
N ASP A 801 32.32 -24.76 -27.64
CA ASP A 801 32.24 -23.40 -28.22
C ASP A 801 33.59 -22.92 -28.77
N SER A 802 34.70 -23.42 -28.20
CA SER A 802 36.07 -23.21 -28.71
C SER A 802 36.40 -23.98 -30.01
N GLY A 803 35.45 -24.75 -30.56
CA GLY A 803 35.59 -25.51 -31.80
C GLY A 803 36.30 -26.86 -31.68
N GLN A 804 36.82 -27.21 -30.49
CA GLN A 804 37.44 -28.53 -30.26
C GLN A 804 36.41 -29.65 -30.11
N PRO A 805 36.68 -30.87 -30.63
CA PRO A 805 35.78 -32.00 -30.51
C PRO A 805 35.65 -32.49 -29.05
N VAL A 806 34.47 -32.97 -28.69
CA VAL A 806 34.22 -33.60 -27.37
C VAL A 806 34.23 -35.12 -27.55
N PRO A 807 35.26 -35.84 -27.05
CA PRO A 807 35.37 -37.27 -27.22
C PRO A 807 34.38 -38.04 -26.33
N ASP A 808 34.00 -39.24 -26.78
CA ASP A 808 33.25 -40.25 -26.02
C ASP A 808 31.90 -39.78 -25.44
N ALA A 809 31.26 -38.81 -26.09
CA ALA A 809 29.95 -38.30 -25.69
C ALA A 809 28.87 -39.37 -25.90
N VAL A 810 27.99 -39.53 -24.93
CA VAL A 810 26.88 -40.48 -24.97
C VAL A 810 25.63 -39.78 -25.51
N LEU A 811 25.06 -40.35 -26.57
CA LEU A 811 23.85 -39.86 -27.21
C LEU A 811 22.66 -40.76 -26.89
N THR A 812 21.56 -40.17 -26.44
CA THR A 812 20.33 -40.87 -26.13
C THR A 812 19.18 -40.21 -26.89
N LEU A 813 18.52 -40.97 -27.75
CA LEU A 813 17.35 -40.51 -28.47
C LEU A 813 16.09 -40.94 -27.70
N ILE A 814 15.22 -39.98 -27.39
CA ILE A 814 13.96 -40.22 -26.68
C ILE A 814 12.77 -39.77 -27.54
N ASP A 815 11.64 -40.48 -27.43
CA ASP A 815 10.38 -40.08 -28.07
C ASP A 815 9.66 -38.95 -27.31
N GLN A 816 8.57 -38.43 -27.87
CA GLN A 816 7.78 -37.36 -27.24
C GLN A 816 7.07 -37.78 -25.95
N ARG A 817 7.05 -39.07 -25.62
CA ARG A 817 6.50 -39.61 -24.37
C ARG A 817 7.59 -39.80 -23.30
N GLY A 818 8.84 -39.49 -23.64
CA GLY A 818 10.01 -39.58 -22.75
C GLY A 818 10.65 -40.97 -22.70
N HIS A 819 10.25 -41.90 -23.57
CA HIS A 819 10.86 -43.22 -23.64
C HIS A 819 12.13 -43.20 -24.48
N GLN A 820 13.19 -43.83 -23.97
CA GLN A 820 14.42 -44.05 -24.74
C GLN A 820 14.16 -45.01 -25.89
N VAL A 821 14.42 -44.55 -27.10
CA VAL A 821 14.20 -45.32 -28.34
C VAL A 821 15.50 -45.76 -29.01
N SER A 822 16.59 -45.03 -28.80
CA SER A 822 17.91 -45.37 -29.36
C SER A 822 19.03 -44.76 -28.51
N ARG A 823 20.22 -45.35 -28.57
CA ARG A 823 21.41 -44.85 -27.84
C ARG A 823 22.67 -45.15 -28.64
N ALA A 824 23.57 -44.19 -28.71
CA ALA A 824 24.86 -44.29 -29.39
C ALA A 824 25.96 -43.59 -28.58
N THR A 825 27.20 -43.78 -28.97
CA THR A 825 28.35 -43.06 -28.40
C THR A 825 29.12 -42.43 -29.55
N GLY A 826 29.50 -41.16 -29.40
CA GLY A 826 30.36 -40.46 -30.33
C GLY A 826 31.79 -40.99 -30.28
N ASP A 827 32.53 -40.81 -31.38
CA ASP A 827 33.93 -41.20 -31.48
C ASP A 827 34.87 -40.19 -30.80
N SER A 828 36.17 -40.53 -30.78
CA SER A 828 37.21 -39.67 -30.19
C SER A 828 37.43 -38.36 -30.96
N GLY A 829 36.94 -38.26 -32.20
CA GLY A 829 36.91 -37.05 -33.00
C GLY A 829 35.62 -36.23 -32.83
N GLY A 830 34.73 -36.63 -31.92
CA GLY A 830 33.45 -35.98 -31.63
C GLY A 830 32.34 -36.29 -32.64
N SER A 831 32.57 -37.15 -33.64
CA SER A 831 31.53 -37.50 -34.63
C SER A 831 30.61 -38.61 -34.10
N TYR A 832 29.35 -38.60 -34.49
CA TYR A 832 28.39 -39.63 -34.08
C TYR A 832 27.42 -39.99 -35.22
N VAL A 833 26.80 -41.17 -35.08
CA VAL A 833 25.64 -41.61 -35.89
C VAL A 833 24.66 -42.34 -34.96
N ILE A 834 23.38 -42.01 -35.05
CA ILE A 834 22.29 -42.66 -34.29
C ILE A 834 21.07 -42.89 -35.19
N GLU A 835 20.42 -44.05 -35.03
CA GLU A 835 19.30 -44.46 -35.88
C GLU A 835 17.96 -44.37 -35.12
N PRO A 836 17.00 -43.55 -35.61
CA PRO A 836 15.63 -43.53 -35.09
C PRO A 836 14.80 -44.72 -35.62
N PRO A 837 13.89 -45.29 -34.80
CA PRO A 837 13.11 -46.46 -35.20
C PRO A 837 11.98 -46.16 -36.20
N ALA A 838 11.46 -44.93 -36.23
CA ALA A 838 10.42 -44.48 -37.14
C ALA A 838 10.63 -43.00 -37.54
N SER A 839 9.89 -42.52 -38.53
CA SER A 839 9.84 -41.09 -38.83
C SER A 839 9.01 -40.35 -37.76
N GLY A 840 9.46 -39.17 -37.35
CA GLY A 840 8.82 -38.40 -36.29
C GLY A 840 9.77 -37.50 -35.52
N ASN A 841 9.21 -36.74 -34.58
CA ASN A 841 9.98 -35.84 -33.72
C ASN A 841 10.55 -36.60 -32.52
N TYR A 842 11.85 -36.45 -32.31
CA TYR A 842 12.59 -37.01 -31.19
C TYR A 842 13.37 -35.91 -30.47
N VAL A 843 13.77 -36.19 -29.23
CA VAL A 843 14.75 -35.37 -28.52
C VAL A 843 16.04 -36.15 -28.45
N LEU A 844 17.12 -35.57 -28.97
CA LEU A 844 18.47 -36.10 -28.88
C LEU A 844 19.16 -35.46 -27.68
N ILE A 845 19.45 -36.27 -26.66
CA ILE A 845 20.17 -35.86 -25.47
C ILE A 845 21.61 -36.31 -25.61
N VAL A 846 22.55 -35.38 -25.51
CA VAL A 846 23.99 -35.64 -25.56
C VAL A 846 24.61 -35.29 -24.23
N SER A 847 25.34 -36.22 -23.63
CA SER A 847 26.07 -36.00 -22.38
C SER A 847 27.52 -36.44 -22.51
N ALA A 848 28.43 -35.66 -21.94
CA ALA A 848 29.85 -35.98 -21.88
C ALA A 848 30.39 -35.59 -20.50
N SER A 849 31.42 -36.31 -20.03
CA SER A 849 32.04 -36.01 -18.74
C SER A 849 32.62 -34.58 -18.73
N GLY A 850 32.35 -33.82 -17.66
CA GLY A 850 32.81 -32.43 -17.52
C GLY A 850 32.08 -31.40 -18.41
N HIS A 851 30.91 -31.75 -18.96
CA HIS A 851 30.07 -30.85 -19.75
C HIS A 851 28.61 -30.92 -19.30
N GLN A 852 27.87 -29.83 -19.51
CA GLN A 852 26.41 -29.84 -19.36
C GLN A 852 25.78 -30.70 -20.46
N PRO A 853 24.83 -31.60 -20.14
CA PRO A 853 24.09 -32.33 -21.16
C PRO A 853 23.25 -31.37 -22.02
N ALA A 854 23.31 -31.52 -23.34
CA ALA A 854 22.46 -30.76 -24.25
C ALA A 854 21.30 -31.63 -24.75
N ALA A 855 20.12 -31.04 -24.89
CA ALA A 855 18.94 -31.69 -25.47
C ALA A 855 18.47 -30.90 -26.69
N VAL A 856 18.47 -31.53 -27.87
CA VAL A 856 18.11 -30.90 -29.14
C VAL A 856 16.93 -31.65 -29.75
N GLN A 857 15.93 -30.93 -30.26
CA GLN A 857 14.85 -31.56 -31.01
C GLN A 857 15.32 -31.92 -32.42
N VAL A 858 15.09 -33.16 -32.84
CA VAL A 858 15.44 -33.67 -34.17
C VAL A 858 14.23 -34.32 -34.82
N LEU A 859 14.01 -34.04 -36.11
CA LEU A 859 12.92 -34.60 -36.90
C LEU A 859 13.47 -35.73 -37.77
N ALA A 860 13.25 -36.97 -37.38
CA ALA A 860 13.63 -38.13 -38.17
C ALA A 860 12.72 -38.26 -39.41
N VAL A 861 13.33 -38.23 -40.61
CA VAL A 861 12.68 -38.51 -41.89
C VAL A 861 13.41 -39.64 -42.60
N ASP A 862 12.84 -40.17 -43.68
CA ASP A 862 13.50 -41.17 -44.52
C ASP A 862 14.76 -40.56 -45.18
N GLY A 863 15.95 -41.02 -44.79
CA GLY A 863 17.24 -40.54 -45.28
C GLY A 863 18.27 -40.30 -44.18
N ALA A 864 19.47 -39.87 -44.56
CA ALA A 864 20.53 -39.44 -43.64
C ALA A 864 20.40 -37.95 -43.33
N GLN A 865 20.45 -37.58 -42.06
CA GLN A 865 20.44 -36.19 -41.58
C GLN A 865 21.71 -35.85 -40.83
N HIS A 866 22.11 -34.58 -40.87
CA HIS A 866 23.29 -34.08 -40.19
C HIS A 866 22.94 -33.00 -39.16
N VAL A 867 23.36 -33.15 -37.90
CA VAL A 867 23.09 -32.22 -36.80
C VAL A 867 24.34 -32.04 -35.94
N ASP A 868 24.92 -30.85 -35.93
CA ASP A 868 26.05 -30.53 -35.04
C ASP A 868 25.56 -30.05 -33.68
N ILE A 869 26.27 -30.43 -32.62
CA ILE A 869 25.88 -30.15 -31.22
C ILE A 869 27.06 -29.52 -30.49
N THR A 870 26.79 -28.44 -29.78
CA THR A 870 27.80 -27.79 -28.92
C THR A 870 27.50 -28.12 -27.46
N LEU A 871 28.52 -28.57 -26.71
CA LEU A 871 28.42 -28.81 -25.28
C LEU A 871 29.23 -27.77 -24.49
N ASP A 872 28.58 -27.14 -23.52
CA ASP A 872 29.21 -26.17 -22.63
C ASP A 872 30.02 -26.89 -21.54
N GLY A 873 31.24 -26.40 -21.27
CA GLY A 873 32.08 -26.94 -20.21
C GLY A 873 31.49 -26.64 -18.82
N SER A 874 31.49 -27.62 -17.92
CA SER A 874 31.10 -27.41 -16.52
C SER A 874 32.34 -27.10 -15.67
N GLY A 875 32.43 -25.88 -15.11
CA GLY A 875 33.47 -25.48 -14.16
C GLY A 875 33.12 -25.81 -12.70
N GLU A 876 34.11 -25.75 -11.81
CA GLU A 876 33.94 -25.86 -10.35
C GLU A 876 34.60 -24.65 -9.69
N LEU A 877 33.79 -23.81 -9.02
CA LEU A 877 34.27 -22.70 -8.19
C LEU A 877 34.44 -23.20 -6.76
N SER A 878 35.64 -23.15 -6.20
CA SER A 878 35.95 -23.64 -4.86
C SER A 878 36.80 -22.65 -4.09
N GLY A 879 36.95 -22.81 -2.79
CA GLY A 879 37.76 -21.90 -1.98
C GLY A 879 37.63 -22.17 -0.50
N VAL A 880 38.23 -21.31 0.32
CA VAL A 880 38.09 -21.35 1.78
C VAL A 880 37.56 -20.02 2.29
N VAL A 881 36.55 -20.05 3.16
CA VAL A 881 36.10 -18.89 3.92
C VAL A 881 36.90 -18.82 5.22
N ARG A 882 37.53 -17.67 5.48
CA ARG A 882 38.37 -17.44 6.67
C ARG A 882 38.10 -16.07 7.29
N THR A 883 38.53 -15.90 8.54
CA THR A 883 38.56 -14.60 9.22
C THR A 883 39.80 -13.79 8.80
N ALA A 884 39.85 -12.51 9.17
CA ALA A 884 41.06 -11.67 9.01
C ALA A 884 42.28 -12.23 9.76
N ALA A 885 42.07 -12.99 10.84
CA ALA A 885 43.11 -13.74 11.55
C ALA A 885 43.52 -15.05 10.86
N ARG A 886 43.00 -15.34 9.66
CA ARG A 886 43.18 -16.56 8.85
C ARG A 886 42.62 -17.85 9.47
N GLU A 887 41.67 -17.75 10.40
CA GLU A 887 40.98 -18.91 10.95
C GLU A 887 39.85 -19.37 10.00
N PRO A 888 39.66 -20.69 9.77
CA PRO A 888 38.60 -21.18 8.90
C PRO A 888 37.21 -20.95 9.52
N VAL A 889 36.26 -20.50 8.70
CA VAL A 889 34.87 -20.26 9.12
C VAL A 889 33.99 -21.42 8.64
N ALA A 890 33.59 -22.29 9.56
CA ALA A 890 32.71 -23.43 9.29
C ALA A 890 31.23 -23.04 9.29
N GLY A 891 30.41 -23.66 8.44
CA GLY A 891 28.97 -23.41 8.37
C GLY A 891 28.58 -22.08 7.71
N ALA A 892 29.51 -21.40 7.04
CA ALA A 892 29.22 -20.21 6.23
C ALA A 892 28.46 -20.61 4.97
N SER A 893 27.39 -19.88 4.65
CA SER A 893 26.67 -20.02 3.38
C SER A 893 27.38 -19.22 2.30
N VAL A 894 27.75 -19.88 1.20
CA VAL A 894 28.38 -19.26 0.02
C VAL A 894 27.42 -19.40 -1.16
N THR A 895 27.01 -18.28 -1.74
CA THR A 895 26.07 -18.22 -2.87
C THR A 895 26.70 -17.49 -4.05
N VAL A 896 26.55 -18.03 -5.25
CA VAL A 896 27.07 -17.48 -6.50
C VAL A 896 25.90 -17.04 -7.35
N THR A 897 25.89 -15.77 -7.75
CA THR A 897 24.81 -15.16 -8.54
C THR A 897 25.33 -14.58 -9.84
N ASP A 898 24.54 -14.68 -10.90
CA ASP A 898 24.84 -14.04 -12.19
C ASP A 898 24.55 -12.52 -12.17
N LEU A 899 24.83 -11.83 -13.29
CA LEU A 899 24.58 -10.38 -13.45
C LEU A 899 23.09 -9.99 -13.36
N ARG A 900 22.15 -10.95 -13.41
CA ARG A 900 20.70 -10.75 -13.29
C ARG A 900 20.20 -11.11 -11.88
N GLY A 901 21.09 -11.49 -10.96
CA GLY A 901 20.78 -11.87 -9.59
C GLY A 901 20.26 -13.31 -9.43
N ALA A 902 20.31 -14.14 -10.47
CA ALA A 902 19.90 -15.55 -10.37
C ALA A 902 20.99 -16.38 -9.68
N VAL A 903 20.60 -17.23 -8.73
CA VAL A 903 21.53 -18.13 -8.03
C VAL A 903 21.94 -19.27 -8.97
N VAL A 904 23.22 -19.31 -9.32
CA VAL A 904 23.80 -20.33 -10.22
C VAL A 904 24.60 -21.40 -9.46
N GLY A 905 24.91 -21.15 -8.19
CA GLY A 905 25.58 -22.11 -7.32
C GLY A 905 25.45 -21.74 -5.85
N ALA A 906 25.39 -22.73 -4.97
CA ALA A 906 25.38 -22.54 -3.53
C ALA A 906 26.18 -23.66 -2.84
N ALA A 907 26.86 -23.33 -1.75
CA ALA A 907 27.60 -24.26 -0.92
C ALA A 907 27.57 -23.81 0.55
N VAL A 908 27.81 -24.74 1.46
CA VAL A 908 28.04 -24.46 2.88
C VAL A 908 29.45 -24.91 3.22
N THR A 909 30.21 -24.10 3.95
CA THR A 909 31.60 -24.43 4.27
C THR A 909 31.72 -25.59 5.26
N SER A 910 32.70 -26.46 5.02
CA SER A 910 33.08 -27.55 5.94
C SER A 910 33.85 -27.04 7.17
N SER A 911 34.22 -27.94 8.08
CA SER A 911 34.93 -27.61 9.34
C SER A 911 36.29 -26.94 9.12
N ASP A 912 36.90 -27.13 7.96
CA ASP A 912 38.13 -26.49 7.49
C ASP A 912 37.88 -25.21 6.68
N GLY A 913 36.64 -24.72 6.65
CA GLY A 913 36.23 -23.51 5.94
C GLY A 913 36.09 -23.68 4.42
N ALA A 914 36.31 -24.89 3.88
CA ALA A 914 36.30 -25.13 2.44
C ALA A 914 34.87 -25.13 1.85
N TYR A 915 34.70 -24.58 0.65
CA TYR A 915 33.47 -24.64 -0.13
C TYR A 915 33.75 -25.03 -1.59
N ALA A 916 32.75 -25.63 -2.25
CA ALA A 916 32.79 -25.95 -3.68
C ALA A 916 31.41 -25.88 -4.33
N CYS A 917 31.26 -25.03 -5.33
CA CYS A 917 30.11 -24.90 -6.21
C CYS A 917 30.42 -25.54 -7.56
N LYS A 918 29.77 -26.67 -7.86
CA LYS A 918 29.94 -27.41 -9.12
C LYS A 918 28.96 -26.90 -10.18
N GLY A 919 29.36 -26.95 -11.44
CA GLY A 919 28.50 -26.60 -12.57
C GLY A 919 28.40 -25.10 -12.84
N VAL A 920 29.32 -24.29 -12.30
CA VAL A 920 29.41 -22.86 -12.59
C VAL A 920 30.04 -22.69 -13.98
N LEU A 921 29.34 -22.00 -14.88
CA LEU A 921 29.82 -21.72 -16.23
C LEU A 921 30.92 -20.67 -16.19
N ALA A 922 31.65 -20.51 -17.30
CA ALA A 922 32.56 -19.38 -17.44
C ALA A 922 31.77 -18.07 -17.56
N GLY A 923 32.24 -17.03 -16.88
CA GLY A 923 31.54 -15.75 -16.85
C GLY A 923 31.78 -14.95 -15.57
N THR A 924 31.20 -13.76 -15.52
CA THR A 924 31.29 -12.87 -14.35
C THR A 924 30.12 -13.12 -13.40
N TYR A 925 30.44 -13.34 -12.13
CA TYR A 925 29.49 -13.66 -11.07
C TYR A 925 29.75 -12.82 -9.83
N THR A 926 28.74 -12.67 -8.98
CA THR A 926 28.88 -12.15 -7.63
C THR A 926 28.80 -13.32 -6.64
N LEU A 927 29.88 -13.53 -5.90
CA LEU A 927 29.95 -14.51 -4.82
C LEU A 927 29.68 -13.81 -3.49
N VAL A 928 28.68 -14.29 -2.77
CA VAL A 928 28.25 -13.79 -1.47
C VAL A 928 28.53 -14.84 -0.41
N ALA A 929 29.26 -14.48 0.65
CA ALA A 929 29.49 -15.34 1.80
C ALA A 929 28.88 -14.73 3.06
N VAL A 930 28.13 -15.54 3.80
CA VAL A 930 27.42 -15.15 5.03
C VAL A 930 27.70 -16.20 6.10
N ALA A 931 28.09 -15.74 7.30
CA ALA A 931 28.26 -16.60 8.47
C ALA A 931 27.73 -15.87 9.71
N ALA A 932 27.30 -16.62 10.72
CA ALA A 932 26.82 -16.04 11.97
C ALA A 932 27.93 -15.22 12.66
N ARG A 933 27.60 -14.02 13.15
CA ARG A 933 28.53 -13.08 13.81
C ARG A 933 29.70 -12.62 12.93
N MET A 934 29.52 -12.66 11.62
CA MET A 934 30.50 -12.23 10.63
C MET A 934 29.83 -11.30 9.62
N ARG A 935 30.54 -10.24 9.20
CA ARG A 935 30.05 -9.27 8.23
C ARG A 935 29.87 -9.95 6.86
N PRO A 936 28.66 -9.97 6.28
CA PRO A 936 28.44 -10.50 4.94
C PRO A 936 29.35 -9.81 3.91
N THR A 937 29.96 -10.59 3.02
CA THR A 937 30.82 -10.05 1.96
C THR A 937 30.32 -10.51 0.60
N ALA A 938 30.22 -9.58 -0.34
CA ALA A 938 29.87 -9.83 -1.73
C ALA A 938 31.03 -9.39 -2.63
N THR A 939 31.55 -10.31 -3.42
CA THR A 939 32.72 -10.08 -4.28
C THR A 939 32.41 -10.49 -5.71
N THR A 940 32.63 -9.59 -6.65
CA THR A 940 32.54 -9.91 -8.07
C THR A 940 33.81 -10.65 -8.52
N LEU A 941 33.63 -11.80 -9.16
CA LEU A 941 34.70 -12.63 -9.71
C LEU A 941 34.37 -13.06 -11.14
N THR A 942 35.39 -13.36 -11.93
CA THR A 942 35.22 -13.91 -13.29
C THR A 942 35.77 -15.33 -13.32
N VAL A 943 34.88 -16.30 -13.55
CA VAL A 943 35.23 -17.73 -13.66
C VAL A 943 35.74 -17.99 -15.08
N PRO A 944 36.96 -18.54 -15.24
CA PRO A 944 37.55 -18.84 -16.55
C PRO A 944 36.91 -20.07 -17.23
N ASP A 945 37.16 -20.23 -18.53
CA ASP A 945 36.71 -21.37 -19.34
C ASP A 945 37.33 -22.71 -18.88
N GLY A 946 36.57 -23.45 -18.08
CA GLY A 946 36.86 -24.83 -17.67
C GLY A 946 37.86 -24.96 -16.51
N GLY A 947 37.78 -26.10 -15.81
CA GLY A 947 38.65 -26.43 -14.67
C GLY A 947 38.13 -25.97 -13.31
N ARG A 948 38.98 -26.08 -12.29
CA ARG A 948 38.71 -25.63 -10.91
C ARG A 948 39.21 -24.21 -10.73
N PHE A 949 38.30 -23.27 -10.48
CA PHE A 949 38.65 -21.90 -10.12
C PHE A 949 38.62 -21.75 -8.61
N ARG A 950 39.74 -21.35 -7.99
CA ARG A 950 39.85 -21.21 -6.54
C ARG A 950 39.78 -19.75 -6.11
N PHE A 951 38.85 -19.41 -5.21
CA PHE A 951 38.69 -18.06 -4.67
C PHE A 951 38.42 -18.10 -3.16
N ASP A 952 39.36 -17.65 -2.34
CA ASP A 952 39.17 -17.62 -0.88
C ASP A 952 38.43 -16.34 -0.47
N VAL A 953 37.55 -16.43 0.53
CA VAL A 953 36.76 -15.29 1.03
C VAL A 953 37.18 -14.97 2.45
N GLU A 954 37.36 -13.69 2.72
CA GLU A 954 37.64 -13.20 4.06
C GLU A 954 36.38 -12.53 4.62
N LEU A 955 35.95 -12.96 5.80
CA LEU A 955 34.87 -12.33 6.54
C LEU A 955 35.44 -11.59 7.76
N ALA A 956 34.96 -10.37 7.99
CA ALA A 956 35.28 -9.62 9.21
C ALA A 956 34.35 -10.05 10.35
N PRO A 957 34.82 -10.21 11.59
CA PRO A 957 33.95 -10.49 12.73
C PRO A 957 33.03 -9.29 13.02
N MET A 958 31.84 -9.58 13.55
CA MET A 958 30.95 -8.57 14.12
C MET A 958 30.96 -8.72 15.64
N ALA A 959 31.02 -7.59 16.33
CA ALA A 959 31.09 -7.50 17.77
C ALA A 959 29.70 -7.62 18.41
N MET A 960 29.70 -8.08 19.66
CA MET A 960 28.54 -8.06 20.54
C MET A 960 28.76 -7.04 21.65
N LEU A 961 27.89 -6.03 21.70
CA LEU A 961 27.81 -5.08 22.79
C LEU A 961 26.87 -5.66 23.86
N TRP A 962 27.31 -5.68 25.11
CA TRP A 962 26.47 -6.05 26.23
C TRP A 962 26.79 -5.18 27.43
N GLY A 963 25.85 -5.08 28.37
CA GLY A 963 26.05 -4.29 29.57
C GLY A 963 24.86 -4.34 30.50
N THR A 964 24.94 -3.60 31.60
CA THR A 964 23.80 -3.41 32.52
C THR A 964 23.36 -1.95 32.59
N VAL A 965 22.05 -1.76 32.69
CA VAL A 965 21.44 -0.47 33.00
C VAL A 965 21.03 -0.47 34.46
N ARG A 966 21.53 0.52 35.21
CA ARG A 966 21.19 0.70 36.62
C ARG A 966 20.74 2.12 36.90
N ALA A 967 19.71 2.26 37.73
CA ALA A 967 19.27 3.52 38.34
C ALA A 967 19.43 3.41 39.85
N ASP A 968 20.16 4.35 40.47
CA ASP A 968 20.44 4.38 41.91
C ASP A 968 20.94 3.03 42.48
N GLY A 969 21.77 2.34 41.71
CA GLY A 969 22.33 1.03 42.07
C GLY A 969 21.40 -0.17 41.86
N ARG A 970 20.15 0.03 41.47
CA ARG A 970 19.19 -1.05 41.14
C ARG A 970 19.13 -1.32 39.64
N PRO A 971 19.01 -2.59 39.21
CA PRO A 971 18.84 -2.93 37.80
C PRO A 971 17.51 -2.38 37.25
N VAL A 972 17.53 -1.86 36.03
CA VAL A 972 16.34 -1.30 35.36
C VAL A 972 15.80 -2.31 34.37
N HIS A 973 14.60 -2.83 34.63
CA HIS A 973 13.91 -3.77 33.73
C HIS A 973 13.23 -3.03 32.57
N ASN A 974 13.28 -3.62 31.38
CA ASN A 974 12.58 -3.15 30.18
C ASN A 974 12.96 -1.74 29.70
N ALA A 975 14.18 -1.27 30.00
CA ALA A 975 14.73 -0.06 29.40
C ALA A 975 15.09 -0.34 27.94
N ARG A 976 14.66 0.54 27.03
CA ARG A 976 14.99 0.41 25.59
C ARG A 976 16.40 0.92 25.36
N ILE A 977 17.26 0.08 24.79
CA ILE A 977 18.64 0.41 24.43
C ILE A 977 18.76 0.50 22.92
N THR A 978 19.20 1.64 22.42
CA THR A 978 19.43 1.89 20.99
C THR A 978 20.90 2.23 20.79
N VAL A 979 21.58 1.49 19.91
CA VAL A 979 22.95 1.78 19.49
C VAL A 979 22.86 2.56 18.19
N VAL A 980 23.53 3.70 18.15
CA VAL A 980 23.48 4.68 17.07
C VAL A 980 24.89 4.86 16.52
N ASP A 981 25.06 4.89 15.21
CA ASP A 981 26.37 5.17 14.60
C ASP A 981 26.71 6.67 14.64
N TRP A 982 27.90 7.02 14.14
CA TRP A 982 28.40 8.40 14.07
C TRP A 982 27.52 9.35 13.24
N SER A 983 26.64 8.84 12.37
CA SER A 983 25.73 9.63 11.55
C SER A 983 24.37 9.87 12.21
N GLY A 984 24.13 9.28 13.39
CA GLY A 984 22.85 9.35 14.08
C GLY A 984 21.86 8.25 13.67
N ALA A 985 22.27 7.28 12.84
CA ALA A 985 21.40 6.19 12.42
C ALA A 985 21.38 5.04 13.44
N PRO A 986 20.21 4.50 13.80
CA PRO A 986 20.12 3.36 14.70
C PRO A 986 20.64 2.10 13.99
N VAL A 987 21.66 1.46 14.58
CA VAL A 987 22.30 0.24 14.07
C VAL A 987 21.86 -1.02 14.81
N GLY A 988 21.25 -0.88 16.00
CA GLY A 988 20.67 -2.00 16.73
C GLY A 988 19.88 -1.56 17.96
N THR A 989 18.79 -2.26 18.27
CA THR A 989 17.92 -1.93 19.42
C THR A 989 17.57 -3.19 20.21
N THR A 990 17.59 -3.09 21.54
CA THR A 990 17.23 -4.18 22.46
C THR A 990 16.54 -3.63 23.72
N HIS A 991 16.05 -4.50 24.60
CA HIS A 991 15.51 -4.11 25.90
C HIS A 991 16.28 -4.82 27.02
N THR A 992 16.35 -4.19 28.19
CA THR A 992 16.98 -4.81 29.37
C THR A 992 16.11 -5.90 29.99
N ASP A 993 16.74 -6.98 30.46
CA ASP A 993 16.09 -8.06 31.20
C ASP A 993 15.77 -7.69 32.67
N ALA A 994 15.25 -8.64 33.45
CA ALA A 994 14.86 -8.44 34.84
C ALA A 994 16.03 -8.04 35.76
N ASP A 995 17.26 -8.38 35.36
CA ASP A 995 18.51 -8.01 36.04
C ASP A 995 19.16 -6.76 35.42
N GLY A 996 18.44 -6.06 34.54
CA GLY A 996 18.90 -4.84 33.88
C GLY A 996 19.95 -5.07 32.80
N ARG A 997 20.17 -6.31 32.35
CA ARG A 997 21.18 -6.64 31.32
C ARG A 997 20.61 -6.44 29.93
N TYR A 998 21.44 -5.93 29.03
CA TYR A 998 21.12 -5.82 27.60
C TYR A 998 22.24 -6.41 26.75
N THR A 999 21.87 -6.88 25.55
CA THR A 999 22.80 -7.39 24.55
C THR A 999 22.36 -6.94 23.16
N VAL A 1000 23.28 -6.37 22.40
CA VAL A 1000 23.13 -5.98 20.98
C VAL A 1000 24.21 -6.72 20.19
N ALA A 1001 23.77 -7.64 19.32
CA ALA A 1001 24.65 -8.46 18.50
C ALA A 1001 24.89 -7.82 17.12
N ASP A 1002 25.86 -8.37 16.39
CA ASP A 1002 26.13 -8.06 14.98
C ASP A 1002 26.48 -6.58 14.73
N LEU A 1003 27.28 -5.97 15.60
CA LEU A 1003 27.77 -4.60 15.42
C LEU A 1003 29.15 -4.58 14.73
N PRO A 1004 29.35 -3.83 13.64
CA PRO A 1004 30.69 -3.61 13.09
C PRO A 1004 31.64 -2.96 14.10
N GLU A 1005 32.96 -3.12 13.96
CA GLU A 1005 33.91 -2.30 14.71
C GLU A 1005 33.75 -0.83 14.33
N GLY A 1006 33.75 0.06 15.32
CA GLY A 1006 33.46 1.48 15.12
C GLY A 1006 33.09 2.21 16.40
N GLU A 1007 32.89 3.53 16.30
CA GLU A 1007 32.35 4.34 17.38
C GLU A 1007 30.83 4.41 17.30
N TYR A 1008 30.20 4.20 18.44
CA TYR A 1008 28.75 4.21 18.58
C TYR A 1008 28.32 5.02 19.80
N THR A 1009 27.13 5.58 19.71
CA THR A 1009 26.42 6.18 20.85
C THR A 1009 25.33 5.22 21.29
N VAL A 1010 25.37 4.80 22.55
CA VAL A 1010 24.33 3.97 23.16
C VAL A 1010 23.36 4.88 23.89
N VAL A 1011 22.07 4.76 23.56
CA VAL A 1011 20.98 5.57 24.08
C VAL A 1011 20.02 4.67 24.83
N ALA A 1012 19.80 4.95 26.12
CA ALA A 1012 18.78 4.29 26.92
C ALA A 1012 17.53 5.18 27.01
N ARG A 1013 16.34 4.66 26.66
CA ARG A 1013 15.03 5.34 26.77
C ARG A 1013 14.10 4.60 27.74
N GLY A 1014 13.34 5.37 28.53
CA GLY A 1014 12.43 4.89 29.58
C GLY A 1014 12.56 5.62 30.93
N TYR A 1015 13.58 6.49 31.07
CA TYR A 1015 13.93 7.34 32.21
C TYR A 1015 14.68 8.59 31.66
N PRO A 1016 15.11 9.61 32.44
CA PRO A 1016 15.80 10.78 31.91
C PRO A 1016 16.92 10.39 30.93
N LEU A 1017 16.96 11.06 29.77
CA LEU A 1017 17.83 10.68 28.65
C LEU A 1017 19.30 10.66 29.07
N VAL A 1018 19.96 9.50 28.93
CA VAL A 1018 21.40 9.36 29.13
C VAL A 1018 22.00 8.73 27.87
N THR A 1019 23.03 9.38 27.33
CA THR A 1019 23.81 8.93 26.18
C THR A 1019 25.22 8.54 26.63
N GLY A 1020 25.70 7.36 26.22
CA GLY A 1020 27.07 6.91 26.42
C GLY A 1020 27.77 6.70 25.08
N GLN A 1021 29.00 7.18 24.93
CA GLN A 1021 29.83 6.82 23.77
C GLN A 1021 30.60 5.52 24.07
N VAL A 1022 30.62 4.62 23.10
CA VAL A 1022 31.38 3.37 23.16
C VAL A 1022 32.15 3.16 21.86
N THR A 1023 33.45 2.91 21.99
CA THR A 1023 34.28 2.47 20.87
C THR A 1023 34.33 0.95 20.89
N ILE A 1024 33.81 0.32 19.83
CA ILE A 1024 33.78 -1.13 19.72
C ILE A 1024 35.04 -1.61 19.02
N THR A 1025 35.92 -2.28 19.77
CA THR A 1025 37.14 -2.94 19.27
C THR A 1025 37.19 -4.40 19.74
N GLY A 1026 37.26 -5.37 18.82
CA GLY A 1026 37.24 -6.81 19.13
C GLY A 1026 35.84 -7.45 19.24
N ASN A 1027 35.78 -8.75 19.53
CA ASN A 1027 34.54 -9.55 19.40
C ASN A 1027 33.46 -9.29 20.47
N GLN A 1028 33.81 -8.73 21.63
CA GLN A 1028 32.88 -8.42 22.72
C GLN A 1028 33.31 -7.14 23.44
N VAL A 1029 32.35 -6.26 23.71
CA VAL A 1029 32.59 -4.97 24.36
C VAL A 1029 31.55 -4.77 25.46
N ASP A 1030 32.04 -4.46 26.66
CA ASP A 1030 31.22 -4.23 27.86
C ASP A 1030 31.01 -2.71 28.04
N HIS A 1031 29.76 -2.30 28.22
CA HIS A 1031 29.40 -0.90 28.42
C HIS A 1031 28.21 -0.75 29.38
N ASP A 1032 28.48 -0.35 30.62
CA ASP A 1032 27.44 -0.08 31.61
C ASP A 1032 26.87 1.33 31.49
N ILE A 1033 25.54 1.45 31.60
CA ILE A 1033 24.85 2.75 31.61
C ILE A 1033 24.33 3.01 33.02
N ARG A 1034 24.77 4.12 33.62
CA ARG A 1034 24.25 4.60 34.90
C ARG A 1034 23.26 5.72 34.69
N LEU A 1035 22.07 5.55 35.24
CA LEU A 1035 21.05 6.57 35.33
C LEU A 1035 21.12 7.21 36.72
N SER A 1036 21.10 8.54 36.80
CA SER A 1036 21.00 9.29 38.06
C SER A 1036 19.80 10.23 38.01
N PHE A 1037 18.99 10.24 39.05
CA PHE A 1037 18.11 11.37 39.32
C PHE A 1037 18.94 12.46 40.00
N GLY A 1038 18.91 13.69 39.50
CA GLY A 1038 19.61 14.82 40.13
C GLY A 1038 19.03 15.10 41.51
N ALA A 1039 19.64 14.54 42.56
CA ALA A 1039 19.34 14.83 43.96
C ALA A 1039 20.54 15.44 44.72
N ASP A 1040 21.73 15.49 44.12
CA ASP A 1040 22.97 15.85 44.84
C ASP A 1040 23.52 17.27 44.58
N GLU A 1041 22.74 18.19 43.99
CA GLU A 1041 23.19 19.58 43.80
C GLU A 1041 22.72 20.56 44.91
N TYR A 1042 22.34 20.05 46.09
CA TYR A 1042 21.90 20.86 47.23
C TYR A 1042 22.66 20.62 48.55
N ALA A 1043 23.85 20.00 48.52
CA ALA A 1043 24.57 19.65 49.75
C ALA A 1043 25.75 20.56 50.14
N ASP A 1044 26.11 21.60 49.37
CA ASP A 1044 27.18 22.54 49.73
C ASP A 1044 26.71 24.00 49.78
N LEU A 1045 25.79 24.29 50.70
CA LEU A 1045 25.60 25.63 51.28
C LEU A 1045 25.27 25.48 52.77
N SER A 1046 26.33 25.25 53.56
CA SER A 1046 26.39 25.59 54.99
C SER A 1046 27.42 26.68 55.23
#